data_AF-A0A7W8Q427-F1
#
_entry.id   AF-A0A7W8Q427-F1
#
_cell.length_a   1.000
_cell.length_b   1.000
_cell.length_c   1.000
_cell.angle_alpha   90.00
_cell.angle_beta   90.00
_cell.angle_gamma   90.00
#
_symmetry.space_group_name_H-M   'P 1'
#
loop_
_entity.id
_entity.type
_entity.pdbx_description
1 polymer ?
#
loop_
_entity_poly.entity_id
_entity_poly.type
_entity_poly.pdbx_seq_one_letter_code
_entity_poly.pdbx_strand_id
1 'polypeptide(L)'
;MTRPALSRLSLCISIAGLSATHLACAAGVLPQGGHYVAGAGTISSQGNALLVTQPGSTRGVIDWNSFSVGIQNRVRFDNGSGATLNRVTGGSPSAILGRLSATGSVYLINPQGIVVGPSGVVTTGGRFVASTLDACNCAFIKGEALTLSGESNASVINLGKISSSGGDVFLIARGAVVNAGTIKAPGGTAELAVGEQVLLRDSTSSKQVFVQTGSDGTVVNSGRIAAAQINLQAADGNVFALAGGGARIRATGTANRDGHVWLVADTGHVEQSGTITARNADGSGGTVDTDAAQLAFGAKTAVRAGEWNLSTPAFTIDRSAARALRRSLNSGTSVDVATTGAMGATGDLGVESSLRWRGPASLTLAAYRDVSIANGATIANKGAGNLTLRADATGSDNGGSVVNHGTLDWSKSTGALSAFYDMNGTYVAGTQLSNPAWTPPAFSGLMTQITAYRLVNSLTDLANVASDLGGNYALGRNIDASATGNTPFVPIGNSDTPFTGQFDGQGDTISSLTLQQVAAGQFLRLMGMFGVIGARGVVRNVDISGTASAAPSQMAVAYMGLLAGTNNGTVLRVNTSGTVLSGGSFAMLDFSVAGGLVGNNTGSILRSSSSAAVTSGGPLGGLVGTNSGLISQSFATGPVDSSGYIAEGGGGLVGGNSGTISQSYATGSTSLPFFCRGAAGTPCGGAALVVINSGTITQSFATGSVTNPTGYGPIGIARSNTGTIGNDVYWNADTTNATVGVLYGTPIPAANGLTTAQMSTPASFVGYDFSPTGVWSMPAGATHPVLRWQLAQ
;
A
#
# COMPACT_ATOMS: atom_id res chain seq x y z
N MET A 1 21.36 -20.32 37.56
CA MET A 1 21.73 -21.47 36.70
C MET A 1 22.60 -20.95 35.57
N THR A 2 23.64 -21.70 35.27
CA THR A 2 24.84 -21.40 34.48
C THR A 2 24.57 -20.77 33.10
N ARG A 3 25.25 -19.64 32.81
CA ARG A 3 25.29 -18.99 31.50
C ARG A 3 25.90 -19.94 30.45
N PRO A 4 25.27 -20.19 29.29
CA PRO A 4 25.94 -20.88 28.20
C PRO A 4 26.89 -19.89 27.50
N ALA A 5 28.14 -20.32 27.32
CA ALA A 5 29.18 -19.56 26.65
C ALA A 5 28.84 -19.40 25.17
N LEU A 6 28.98 -18.18 24.66
CA LEU A 6 28.99 -17.84 23.23
C LEU A 6 30.13 -18.60 22.56
N SER A 7 29.84 -19.75 21.95
CA SER A 7 30.77 -20.40 21.04
C SER A 7 30.79 -19.56 19.76
N ARG A 8 31.98 -19.07 19.41
CA ARG A 8 32.23 -18.51 18.08
C ARG A 8 32.10 -19.69 17.13
N LEU A 9 31.03 -19.71 16.33
CA LEU A 9 30.89 -20.64 15.23
C LEU A 9 31.92 -20.26 14.14
N SER A 10 33.17 -20.67 14.35
CA SER A 10 34.19 -20.68 13.32
C SER A 10 33.76 -21.74 12.31
N LEU A 11 33.12 -21.31 11.23
CA LEU A 11 32.80 -22.19 10.10
C LEU A 11 34.12 -22.58 9.41
N CYS A 12 34.75 -23.64 9.92
CA CYS A 12 35.86 -24.32 9.26
C CYS A 12 35.29 -25.06 8.05
N ILE A 13 35.19 -24.37 6.91
CA ILE A 13 35.08 -25.03 5.61
C ILE A 13 36.43 -25.72 5.39
N SER A 14 36.43 -27.05 5.47
CA SER A 14 37.59 -27.89 5.23
C SER A 14 38.04 -27.74 3.77
N ILE A 15 39.04 -26.90 3.52
CA ILE A 15 39.79 -26.81 2.24
C ILE A 15 40.82 -27.96 2.18
N ALA A 16 40.41 -29.18 2.56
CA ALA A 16 41.28 -30.34 2.59
C ALA A 16 41.06 -31.15 1.29
N GLY A 17 41.86 -30.87 0.26
CA GLY A 17 41.82 -31.68 -0.97
C GLY A 17 42.60 -31.18 -2.18
N LEU A 18 43.29 -30.03 -2.12
CA LEU A 18 44.16 -29.56 -3.22
C LEU A 18 45.61 -29.51 -2.74
N SER A 19 46.23 -30.68 -2.59
CA SER A 19 47.68 -30.81 -2.51
C SER A 19 48.28 -30.42 -3.85
N ALA A 20 48.99 -29.30 -3.86
CA ALA A 20 49.78 -28.84 -5.00
C ALA A 20 51.01 -29.75 -5.17
N THR A 21 50.93 -30.70 -6.10
CA THR A 21 52.13 -31.28 -6.70
C THR A 21 52.52 -30.44 -7.92
N HIS A 22 53.68 -29.79 -7.83
CA HIS A 22 54.29 -29.06 -8.92
C HIS A 22 54.60 -30.00 -10.09
N LEU A 23 53.98 -29.76 -11.23
CA LEU A 23 54.38 -30.28 -12.54
C LEU A 23 54.43 -29.12 -13.55
N ALA A 24 55.39 -29.24 -14.46
CA ALA A 24 55.86 -28.28 -15.45
C ALA A 24 54.78 -27.46 -16.17
N CYS A 25 55.16 -26.24 -16.60
CA CYS A 25 54.40 -25.34 -17.47
C CYS A 25 53.83 -26.04 -18.70
N ALA A 26 52.63 -26.61 -18.58
CA ALA A 26 51.69 -26.80 -19.66
C ALA A 26 50.77 -25.57 -19.72
N ALA A 27 50.36 -25.16 -20.91
CA ALA A 27 49.32 -24.15 -21.08
C ALA A 27 48.12 -24.47 -20.15
N GLY A 28 47.50 -23.45 -19.56
CA GLY A 28 46.38 -23.66 -18.64
C GLY A 28 45.27 -24.53 -19.24
N VAL A 29 44.39 -25.08 -18.41
CA VAL A 29 43.26 -25.92 -18.85
C VAL A 29 42.23 -25.08 -19.64
N LEU A 30 41.78 -25.56 -20.81
CA LEU A 30 40.60 -25.06 -21.53
C LEU A 30 39.47 -26.09 -21.43
N PRO A 31 38.20 -25.72 -21.69
CA PRO A 31 37.10 -26.68 -21.78
C PRO A 31 37.37 -27.79 -22.81
N GLN A 32 36.93 -29.02 -22.53
CA GLN A 32 37.22 -30.21 -23.35
C GLN A 32 35.95 -31.01 -23.69
N GLY A 33 35.95 -31.64 -24.86
CA GLY A 33 34.86 -32.53 -25.30
C GLY A 33 33.55 -31.83 -25.65
N GLY A 34 33.60 -30.53 -25.95
CA GLY A 34 32.42 -29.74 -26.28
C GLY A 34 31.78 -30.15 -27.60
N HIS A 35 30.46 -30.38 -27.59
CA HIS A 35 29.67 -30.59 -28.80
C HIS A 35 28.24 -30.05 -28.62
N TYR A 36 27.69 -29.47 -29.70
CA TYR A 36 26.31 -28.98 -29.69
C TYR A 36 25.33 -30.16 -29.67
N VAL A 37 24.41 -30.17 -28.71
CA VAL A 37 23.30 -31.13 -28.60
C VAL A 37 21.95 -30.51 -28.94
N ALA A 38 21.86 -29.18 -28.97
CA ALA A 38 20.74 -28.43 -29.53
C ALA A 38 21.20 -27.06 -30.04
N GLY A 39 20.56 -26.55 -31.09
CA GLY A 39 21.05 -25.36 -31.81
C GLY A 39 22.26 -25.67 -32.70
N ALA A 40 22.91 -24.64 -33.23
CA ALA A 40 24.04 -24.79 -34.13
C ALA A 40 25.12 -23.74 -33.85
N GLY A 41 26.38 -24.08 -34.14
CA GLY A 41 27.54 -23.22 -33.89
C GLY A 41 28.87 -23.93 -34.14
N THR A 42 29.97 -23.26 -33.84
CA THR A 42 31.32 -23.84 -33.91
C THR A 42 32.07 -23.66 -32.60
N ILE A 43 32.96 -24.61 -32.30
CA ILE A 43 33.87 -24.58 -31.16
C ILE A 43 35.29 -24.67 -31.72
N SER A 44 36.11 -23.65 -31.49
CA SER A 44 37.48 -23.58 -32.00
C SER A 44 38.45 -23.20 -30.89
N SER A 45 39.59 -23.91 -30.82
CA SER A 45 40.66 -23.60 -29.88
C SER A 45 41.90 -23.12 -30.63
N GLN A 46 42.54 -22.07 -30.11
CA GLN A 46 43.80 -21.54 -30.63
C GLN A 46 44.68 -21.10 -29.47
N GLY A 47 45.75 -21.86 -29.21
CA GLY A 47 46.66 -21.62 -28.09
C GLY A 47 45.92 -21.60 -26.75
N ASN A 48 45.98 -20.47 -26.05
CA ASN A 48 45.31 -20.25 -24.76
C ASN A 48 43.87 -19.72 -24.87
N ALA A 49 43.24 -19.83 -26.05
CA ALA A 49 41.90 -19.31 -26.32
C ALA A 49 40.96 -20.40 -26.84
N LEU A 50 39.70 -20.33 -26.41
CA LEU A 50 38.59 -21.06 -27.01
C LEU A 50 37.48 -20.08 -27.41
N LEU A 51 37.03 -20.18 -28.66
CA LEU A 51 35.94 -19.40 -29.22
C LEU A 51 34.78 -20.34 -29.56
N VAL A 52 33.62 -20.03 -28.98
CA VAL A 52 32.33 -20.62 -29.32
C VAL A 52 31.55 -19.60 -30.14
N THR A 53 31.10 -19.97 -31.34
CA THR A 53 30.24 -19.11 -32.16
C THR A 53 28.85 -19.70 -32.24
N GLN A 54 27.82 -18.86 -32.15
CA GLN A 54 26.43 -19.26 -32.25
C GLN A 54 25.67 -18.24 -33.12
N PRO A 55 25.51 -18.51 -34.43
CA PRO A 55 24.94 -17.55 -35.37
C PRO A 55 23.46 -17.26 -35.10
N GLY A 56 23.03 -16.07 -35.48
CA GLY A 56 21.62 -15.67 -35.53
C GLY A 56 20.98 -15.28 -34.19
N SER A 57 21.75 -15.03 -33.13
CA SER A 57 21.22 -14.71 -31.78
C SER A 57 20.23 -15.76 -31.26
N THR A 58 20.48 -17.02 -31.60
CA THR A 58 19.64 -18.17 -31.26
C THR A 58 19.91 -18.68 -29.84
N ARG A 59 19.26 -19.77 -29.44
CA ARG A 59 19.59 -20.53 -28.23
C ARG A 59 20.30 -21.82 -28.61
N GLY A 60 21.34 -22.20 -27.87
CA GLY A 60 22.11 -23.42 -28.12
C GLY A 60 22.51 -24.12 -26.83
N VAL A 61 22.62 -25.44 -26.88
CA VAL A 61 23.06 -26.30 -25.78
C VAL A 61 24.30 -27.06 -26.20
N ILE A 62 25.34 -27.01 -25.39
CA ILE A 62 26.62 -27.69 -25.58
C ILE A 62 26.89 -28.57 -24.37
N ASP A 63 27.12 -29.86 -24.62
CA ASP A 63 27.59 -30.79 -23.60
C ASP A 63 29.12 -30.86 -23.64
N TRP A 64 29.74 -30.88 -22.46
CA TRP A 64 31.19 -30.84 -22.24
C TRP A 64 31.62 -31.97 -21.30
N ASN A 65 32.74 -32.63 -21.60
CA ASN A 65 33.36 -33.56 -20.65
C ASN A 65 33.94 -32.80 -19.44
N SER A 66 34.51 -31.63 -19.67
CA SER A 66 34.95 -30.72 -18.60
C SER A 66 34.90 -29.26 -19.08
N PHE A 67 34.59 -28.34 -18.16
CA PHE A 67 34.57 -26.90 -18.44
C PHE A 67 35.37 -26.14 -17.39
N SER A 68 36.66 -25.96 -17.63
CA SER A 68 37.54 -25.13 -16.79
C SER A 68 38.30 -24.13 -17.64
N VAL A 69 38.62 -22.96 -17.06
CA VAL A 69 39.39 -21.90 -17.71
C VAL A 69 40.57 -21.58 -16.81
N GLY A 70 41.75 -22.11 -17.14
CA GLY A 70 42.98 -21.90 -16.40
C GLY A 70 43.43 -20.44 -16.36
N ILE A 71 44.39 -20.15 -15.48
CA ILE A 71 45.03 -18.82 -15.40
C ILE A 71 45.62 -18.47 -16.79
N GLN A 72 45.49 -17.21 -17.21
CA GLN A 72 45.86 -16.70 -18.55
C GLN A 72 45.07 -17.23 -19.74
N ASN A 73 44.17 -18.21 -19.57
CA ASN A 73 43.31 -18.68 -20.64
C ASN A 73 42.07 -17.81 -20.81
N ARG A 74 41.49 -17.86 -22.01
CA ARG A 74 40.25 -17.15 -22.34
C ARG A 74 39.24 -18.04 -23.09
N VAL A 75 37.99 -17.95 -22.67
CA VAL A 75 36.84 -18.50 -23.39
C VAL A 75 35.95 -17.34 -23.82
N ARG A 76 35.56 -17.31 -25.10
CA ARG A 76 34.64 -16.31 -25.65
C ARG A 76 33.46 -17.00 -26.32
N PHE A 77 32.26 -16.58 -25.98
CA PHE A 77 31.02 -16.89 -26.70
C PHE A 77 30.65 -15.69 -27.56
N ASP A 78 30.52 -15.92 -28.86
CA ASP A 78 29.99 -14.97 -29.83
C ASP A 78 28.59 -15.44 -30.25
N ASN A 79 27.60 -15.10 -29.42
CA ASN A 79 26.23 -15.58 -29.52
C ASN A 79 25.20 -14.45 -29.72
N GLY A 80 25.64 -13.26 -30.16
CA GLY A 80 24.78 -12.10 -30.35
C GLY A 80 24.03 -11.72 -29.07
N SER A 81 22.71 -11.51 -29.16
CA SER A 81 21.81 -11.37 -28.01
C SER A 81 21.22 -12.71 -27.53
N GLY A 82 21.65 -13.83 -28.13
CA GLY A 82 21.18 -15.17 -27.83
C GLY A 82 21.69 -15.74 -26.51
N ALA A 83 21.47 -17.04 -26.29
CA ALA A 83 21.86 -17.73 -25.05
C ALA A 83 22.52 -19.08 -25.34
N THR A 84 23.58 -19.41 -24.61
CA THR A 84 24.26 -20.71 -24.73
C THR A 84 24.31 -21.42 -23.38
N LEU A 85 23.73 -22.62 -23.31
CA LEU A 85 23.79 -23.50 -22.15
C LEU A 85 24.94 -24.49 -22.31
N ASN A 86 25.84 -24.50 -21.33
CA ASN A 86 27.01 -25.37 -21.27
C ASN A 86 26.79 -26.35 -20.12
N ARG A 87 26.56 -27.62 -20.44
CA ARG A 87 26.36 -28.68 -19.46
C ARG A 87 27.62 -29.52 -19.36
N VAL A 88 28.15 -29.68 -18.16
CA VAL A 88 29.27 -30.58 -17.89
C VAL A 88 28.72 -31.95 -17.53
N THR A 89 29.09 -32.97 -18.30
CA THR A 89 28.66 -34.37 -18.11
C THR A 89 29.75 -35.25 -17.49
N GLY A 90 31.00 -34.77 -17.41
CA GLY A 90 32.10 -35.47 -16.75
C GLY A 90 32.21 -35.22 -15.25
N GLY A 91 33.10 -35.94 -14.59
CA GLY A 91 33.23 -35.97 -13.12
C GLY A 91 34.12 -34.88 -12.49
N SER A 92 34.39 -33.76 -13.18
CA SER A 92 35.27 -32.70 -12.66
C SER A 92 34.53 -31.38 -12.42
N PRO A 93 34.84 -30.66 -11.32
CA PRO A 93 34.28 -29.32 -11.07
C PRO A 93 34.78 -28.30 -12.10
N SER A 94 33.99 -27.25 -12.31
CA SER A 94 34.36 -26.14 -13.20
C SER A 94 35.19 -25.11 -12.44
N ALA A 95 36.47 -24.96 -12.79
CA ALA A 95 37.35 -23.93 -12.23
C ALA A 95 37.58 -22.80 -13.25
N ILE A 96 36.97 -21.64 -13.01
CA ILE A 96 37.13 -20.42 -13.83
C ILE A 96 38.17 -19.51 -13.17
N LEU A 97 39.43 -19.71 -13.53
CA LEU A 97 40.59 -18.95 -13.04
C LEU A 97 41.06 -17.88 -14.04
N GLY A 98 40.74 -18.04 -15.32
CA GLY A 98 41.00 -17.09 -16.41
C GLY A 98 39.78 -16.24 -16.78
N ARG A 99 39.65 -15.89 -18.07
CA ARG A 99 38.58 -15.02 -18.57
C ARG A 99 37.50 -15.79 -19.33
N LEU A 100 36.25 -15.68 -18.89
CA LEU A 100 35.07 -16.15 -19.61
C LEU A 100 34.27 -14.92 -20.08
N SER A 101 33.99 -14.83 -21.38
CA SER A 101 33.26 -13.69 -21.95
C SER A 101 32.17 -14.10 -22.92
N ALA A 102 31.09 -13.32 -23.01
CA ALA A 102 30.02 -13.54 -23.99
C ALA A 102 29.39 -12.23 -24.46
N THR A 103 28.96 -12.18 -25.72
CA THR A 103 28.14 -11.07 -26.24
C THR A 103 26.71 -11.12 -25.70
N GLY A 104 26.15 -12.32 -25.55
CA GLY A 104 24.80 -12.59 -25.04
C GLY A 104 24.86 -13.32 -23.71
N SER A 105 23.98 -14.32 -23.53
CA SER A 105 23.82 -15.05 -22.27
C SER A 105 24.63 -16.36 -22.25
N VAL A 106 25.18 -16.71 -21.08
CA VAL A 106 25.88 -17.98 -20.85
C VAL A 106 25.33 -18.64 -19.59
N TYR A 107 24.93 -19.90 -19.74
CA TYR A 107 24.53 -20.79 -18.66
C TYR A 107 25.64 -21.85 -18.53
N LEU A 108 26.14 -22.07 -17.32
CA LEU A 108 27.11 -23.09 -16.98
C LEU A 108 26.49 -24.01 -15.93
N ILE A 109 26.17 -25.23 -16.33
CA ILE A 109 25.58 -26.27 -15.49
C ILE A 109 26.66 -27.31 -15.20
N ASN A 110 27.01 -27.50 -13.93
CA ASN A 110 27.95 -28.55 -13.52
C ASN A 110 27.57 -29.13 -12.14
N PRO A 111 27.01 -30.34 -12.09
CA PRO A 111 26.67 -31.03 -10.83
C PRO A 111 27.88 -31.30 -9.91
N GLN A 112 29.11 -31.20 -10.40
CA GLN A 112 30.34 -31.39 -9.61
C GLN A 112 30.79 -30.11 -8.90
N GLY A 113 30.15 -28.98 -9.17
CA GLY A 113 30.47 -27.68 -8.56
C GLY A 113 31.12 -26.69 -9.52
N ILE A 114 31.01 -25.41 -9.18
CA ILE A 114 31.51 -24.30 -9.99
C ILE A 114 32.25 -23.32 -9.07
N VAL A 115 33.49 -22.99 -9.42
CA VAL A 115 34.29 -21.99 -8.71
C VAL A 115 34.82 -20.95 -9.70
N VAL A 116 34.48 -19.68 -9.46
CA VAL A 116 35.17 -18.55 -10.07
C VAL A 116 36.28 -18.11 -9.11
N GLY A 117 37.52 -18.45 -9.42
CA GLY A 117 38.67 -18.20 -8.53
C GLY A 117 39.02 -16.70 -8.43
N PRO A 118 39.95 -16.31 -7.53
CA PRO A 118 40.27 -14.89 -7.28
C PRO A 118 40.74 -14.10 -8.52
N SER A 119 41.43 -14.77 -9.46
CA SER A 119 41.84 -14.20 -10.75
C SER A 119 40.77 -14.31 -11.85
N GLY A 120 39.72 -15.07 -11.61
CA GLY A 120 38.65 -15.38 -12.55
C GLY A 120 37.80 -14.15 -12.88
N VAL A 121 37.55 -13.96 -14.17
CA VAL A 121 36.69 -12.87 -14.67
C VAL A 121 35.64 -13.42 -15.62
N VAL A 122 34.38 -13.26 -15.26
CA VAL A 122 33.22 -13.58 -16.10
C VAL A 122 32.54 -12.28 -16.55
N THR A 123 32.35 -12.11 -17.86
CA THR A 123 31.68 -10.92 -18.42
C THR A 123 30.70 -11.30 -19.52
N THR A 124 29.42 -10.99 -19.34
CA THR A 124 28.36 -11.31 -20.32
C THR A 124 27.62 -10.04 -20.74
N GLY A 125 27.14 -9.98 -21.99
CA GLY A 125 26.24 -8.92 -22.42
C GLY A 125 24.77 -9.20 -22.06
N GLY A 126 24.37 -10.48 -22.09
CA GLY A 126 23.10 -11.00 -21.56
C GLY A 126 23.28 -11.58 -20.16
N ARG A 127 22.59 -12.67 -19.83
CA ARG A 127 22.64 -13.29 -18.49
C ARG A 127 23.88 -14.15 -18.27
N PHE A 128 24.33 -14.24 -17.03
CA PHE A 128 25.20 -15.33 -16.58
C PHE A 128 24.47 -16.20 -15.56
N VAL A 129 24.35 -17.49 -15.84
CA VAL A 129 23.79 -18.48 -14.89
C VAL A 129 24.86 -19.51 -14.59
N ALA A 130 25.19 -19.71 -13.32
CA ALA A 130 26.00 -20.83 -12.86
C ALA A 130 25.13 -21.70 -11.95
N SER A 131 24.97 -22.97 -12.31
CA SER A 131 24.14 -23.90 -11.53
C SER A 131 24.79 -25.27 -11.32
N THR A 132 24.59 -25.85 -10.13
CA THR A 132 24.84 -27.28 -9.91
C THR A 132 23.60 -28.15 -10.16
N LEU A 133 22.44 -27.53 -10.33
CA LEU A 133 21.18 -28.15 -10.71
C LEU A 133 21.05 -28.14 -12.24
N ASP A 134 20.41 -29.17 -12.81
CA ASP A 134 20.21 -29.28 -14.25
C ASP A 134 18.88 -28.66 -14.70
N ALA A 135 18.81 -28.25 -15.95
CA ALA A 135 17.60 -27.72 -16.59
C ALA A 135 17.27 -28.50 -17.87
N CYS A 136 15.98 -28.58 -18.19
CA CYS A 136 15.57 -29.21 -19.45
C CYS A 136 16.07 -28.41 -20.68
N ASN A 137 16.68 -29.12 -21.63
CA ASN A 137 16.98 -28.54 -22.95
C ASN A 137 15.71 -28.04 -23.65
N CYS A 138 14.59 -28.73 -23.45
CA CYS A 138 13.30 -28.43 -24.04
C CYS A 138 12.77 -27.03 -23.66
N ALA A 139 12.81 -26.66 -22.37
CA ALA A 139 12.40 -25.35 -21.89
C ALA A 139 13.42 -24.27 -22.30
N PHE A 140 14.72 -24.59 -22.20
CA PHE A 140 15.79 -23.66 -22.55
C PHE A 140 15.72 -23.19 -24.00
N ILE A 141 15.60 -24.12 -24.96
CA ILE A 141 15.57 -23.79 -26.40
C ILE A 141 14.34 -22.94 -26.76
N LYS A 142 13.20 -23.16 -26.10
CA LYS A 142 11.98 -22.37 -26.31
C LYS A 142 12.02 -20.99 -25.63
N GLY A 143 12.96 -20.76 -24.73
CA GLY A 143 13.02 -19.54 -23.94
C GLY A 143 11.92 -19.44 -22.88
N GLU A 144 11.42 -20.58 -22.43
CA GLU A 144 10.45 -20.69 -21.34
C GLU A 144 11.15 -20.54 -19.97
N ALA A 145 10.35 -20.46 -18.90
CA ALA A 145 10.88 -20.51 -17.54
C ALA A 145 11.65 -21.83 -17.30
N LEU A 146 12.75 -21.74 -16.54
CA LEU A 146 13.63 -22.89 -16.29
C LEU A 146 13.40 -23.42 -14.88
N THR A 147 12.88 -24.64 -14.80
CA THR A 147 12.95 -25.44 -13.58
C THR A 147 14.31 -26.10 -13.50
N LEU A 148 15.10 -25.71 -12.52
CA LEU A 148 16.42 -26.25 -12.20
C LEU A 148 16.27 -27.26 -11.06
N SER A 149 16.73 -28.49 -11.24
CA SER A 149 16.63 -29.56 -10.24
C SER A 149 17.76 -30.57 -10.34
N GLY A 150 18.03 -31.31 -9.25
CA GLY A 150 18.98 -32.41 -9.23
C GLY A 150 19.58 -32.67 -7.85
N GLU A 151 20.22 -33.82 -7.69
CA GLU A 151 20.72 -34.33 -6.39
C GLU A 151 22.14 -33.86 -6.03
N SER A 152 22.68 -32.84 -6.71
CA SER A 152 24.05 -32.39 -6.49
C SER A 152 24.22 -31.78 -5.08
N ASN A 153 25.22 -32.23 -4.33
CA ASN A 153 25.63 -31.58 -3.07
C ASN A 153 26.79 -30.58 -3.26
N ALA A 154 27.16 -30.28 -4.50
CA ALA A 154 28.24 -29.37 -4.81
C ALA A 154 27.81 -27.90 -4.70
N SER A 155 28.80 -27.03 -4.58
CA SER A 155 28.58 -25.59 -4.35
C SER A 155 28.87 -24.74 -5.60
N VAL A 156 28.28 -23.55 -5.63
CA VAL A 156 28.68 -22.46 -6.54
C VAL A 156 29.40 -21.39 -5.72
N ILE A 157 30.68 -21.14 -6.04
CA ILE A 157 31.54 -20.23 -5.27
C ILE A 157 32.12 -19.15 -6.19
N ASN A 158 31.88 -17.88 -5.87
CA ASN A 158 32.53 -16.74 -6.50
C ASN A 158 33.54 -16.09 -5.57
N LEU A 159 34.82 -16.20 -5.90
CA LEU A 159 35.94 -15.46 -5.30
C LEU A 159 36.48 -14.37 -6.24
N GLY A 160 36.09 -14.40 -7.52
CA GLY A 160 36.57 -13.50 -8.56
C GLY A 160 35.60 -12.36 -8.89
N LYS A 161 35.50 -12.03 -10.19
CA LYS A 161 34.64 -10.94 -10.70
C LYS A 161 33.65 -11.49 -11.71
N ILE A 162 32.36 -11.29 -11.45
CA ILE A 162 31.27 -11.61 -12.37
C ILE A 162 30.55 -10.32 -12.72
N SER A 163 30.37 -10.03 -14.01
CA SER A 163 29.50 -8.94 -14.44
C SER A 163 28.63 -9.31 -15.63
N SER A 164 27.39 -8.86 -15.60
CA SER A 164 26.52 -8.76 -16.76
C SER A 164 26.27 -7.28 -17.07
N SER A 165 26.51 -6.84 -18.32
CA SER A 165 26.33 -5.42 -18.68
C SER A 165 24.90 -5.05 -19.05
N GLY A 166 24.11 -6.00 -19.55
CA GLY A 166 22.73 -5.78 -20.03
C GLY A 166 21.72 -6.82 -19.54
N GLY A 167 22.12 -7.74 -18.66
CA GLY A 167 21.25 -8.77 -18.11
C GLY A 167 21.55 -9.06 -16.64
N ASP A 168 21.33 -10.31 -16.26
CA ASP A 168 21.27 -10.74 -14.86
C ASP A 168 22.43 -11.69 -14.51
N VAL A 169 22.66 -11.89 -13.21
CA VAL A 169 23.60 -12.90 -12.68
C VAL A 169 22.86 -13.82 -11.72
N PHE A 170 22.87 -15.12 -12.02
CA PHE A 170 22.25 -16.16 -11.20
C PHE A 170 23.30 -17.17 -10.74
N LEU A 171 23.41 -17.39 -9.43
CA LEU A 171 24.22 -18.46 -8.84
C LEU A 171 23.30 -19.39 -8.07
N ILE A 172 23.19 -20.65 -8.51
CA ILE A 172 22.17 -21.58 -8.05
C ILE A 172 22.80 -22.91 -7.66
N ALA A 173 22.52 -23.41 -6.46
CA ALA A 173 22.97 -24.74 -6.05
C ALA A 173 21.89 -25.42 -5.21
N ARG A 174 22.06 -26.71 -4.90
CA ARG A 174 21.21 -27.35 -3.88
C ARG A 174 21.65 -26.99 -2.46
N GLY A 175 22.96 -27.18 -2.19
CA GLY A 175 23.52 -27.11 -0.85
C GLY A 175 24.12 -25.76 -0.49
N ALA A 176 24.94 -25.15 -1.36
CA ALA A 176 25.61 -23.89 -0.99
C ALA A 176 25.94 -22.96 -2.18
N VAL A 177 25.69 -21.67 -1.98
CA VAL A 177 26.16 -20.58 -2.84
C VAL A 177 26.96 -19.58 -2.01
N VAL A 178 28.18 -19.28 -2.43
CA VAL A 178 29.07 -18.34 -1.73
C VAL A 178 29.56 -17.25 -2.68
N ASN A 179 29.37 -16.00 -2.30
CA ASN A 179 30.03 -14.85 -2.92
C ASN A 179 30.97 -14.17 -1.93
N ALA A 180 32.28 -14.33 -2.15
CA ALA A 180 33.34 -13.55 -1.50
C ALA A 180 34.04 -12.59 -2.48
N GLY A 181 33.71 -12.66 -3.77
CA GLY A 181 34.21 -11.80 -4.84
C GLY A 181 33.33 -10.58 -5.10
N THR A 182 33.20 -10.20 -6.38
CA THR A 182 32.31 -9.12 -6.84
C THR A 182 31.32 -9.63 -7.88
N ILE A 183 30.05 -9.24 -7.72
CA ILE A 183 28.99 -9.42 -8.72
C ILE A 183 28.46 -8.03 -9.13
N LYS A 184 28.33 -7.79 -10.43
CA LYS A 184 27.82 -6.52 -10.99
C LYS A 184 26.80 -6.74 -12.11
N ALA A 185 25.57 -6.26 -11.94
CA ALA A 185 24.47 -6.33 -12.91
C ALA A 185 23.66 -5.01 -12.93
N PRO A 186 24.24 -3.88 -13.40
CA PRO A 186 23.68 -2.54 -13.16
C PRO A 186 22.31 -2.29 -13.82
N GLY A 187 21.97 -3.03 -14.89
CA GLY A 187 20.66 -2.95 -15.54
C GLY A 187 19.73 -4.14 -15.24
N GLY A 188 20.19 -5.12 -14.45
CA GLY A 188 19.47 -6.37 -14.20
C GLY A 188 19.53 -6.79 -12.73
N THR A 189 19.36 -8.08 -12.48
CA THR A 189 19.34 -8.65 -11.13
C THR A 189 20.60 -9.45 -10.81
N ALA A 190 20.91 -9.57 -9.52
CA ALA A 190 21.88 -10.52 -9.01
C ALA A 190 21.21 -11.41 -7.97
N GLU A 191 21.00 -12.68 -8.31
CA GLU A 191 20.23 -13.62 -7.48
C GLU A 191 21.07 -14.85 -7.12
N LEU A 192 21.18 -15.12 -5.82
CA LEU A 192 21.86 -16.29 -5.26
C LEU A 192 20.80 -17.14 -4.59
N ALA A 193 20.68 -18.40 -5.01
CA ALA A 193 19.63 -19.27 -4.52
C ALA A 193 20.12 -20.68 -4.21
N VAL A 194 19.60 -21.25 -3.13
CA VAL A 194 19.79 -22.65 -2.74
C VAL A 194 18.47 -23.35 -2.55
N GLY A 195 18.31 -24.55 -3.13
CA GLY A 195 17.11 -25.38 -3.02
C GLY A 195 17.18 -26.69 -3.82
N GLU A 196 16.33 -27.65 -3.52
CA GLU A 196 16.24 -28.91 -4.30
C GLU A 196 15.71 -28.67 -5.71
N GLN A 197 14.75 -27.76 -5.82
CA GLN A 197 14.19 -27.27 -7.07
C GLN A 197 14.11 -25.74 -7.04
N VAL A 198 14.56 -25.14 -8.13
CA VAL A 198 14.62 -23.70 -8.30
C VAL A 198 13.97 -23.32 -9.62
N LEU A 199 12.89 -22.54 -9.57
CA LEU A 199 12.26 -21.98 -10.75
C LEU A 199 12.88 -20.62 -11.06
N LEU A 200 13.45 -20.50 -12.26
CA LEU A 200 13.96 -19.26 -12.83
C LEU A 200 12.97 -18.73 -13.89
N ARG A 201 12.39 -17.56 -13.63
CA ARG A 201 11.42 -16.91 -14.51
C ARG A 201 11.70 -15.42 -14.65
N ASP A 202 11.60 -14.94 -15.88
CA ASP A 202 11.84 -13.55 -16.22
C ASP A 202 10.84 -12.60 -15.54
N SER A 203 11.37 -11.55 -14.91
CA SER A 203 10.57 -10.47 -14.34
C SER A 203 11.33 -9.16 -14.35
N THR A 204 10.61 -8.05 -14.57
CA THR A 204 11.11 -6.68 -14.46
C THR A 204 10.72 -6.01 -13.15
N SER A 205 9.74 -6.55 -12.42
CA SER A 205 9.17 -5.92 -11.21
C SER A 205 9.24 -6.79 -9.95
N SER A 206 9.73 -8.03 -10.05
CA SER A 206 9.80 -8.97 -8.92
C SER A 206 11.10 -9.79 -8.94
N LYS A 207 11.34 -10.57 -7.88
CA LYS A 207 12.35 -11.65 -7.90
C LYS A 207 12.12 -12.58 -9.09
N GLN A 208 13.22 -13.06 -9.69
CA GLN A 208 13.20 -13.98 -10.82
C GLN A 208 13.40 -15.44 -10.40
N VAL A 209 13.88 -15.65 -9.17
CA VAL A 209 14.07 -16.98 -8.58
C VAL A 209 13.00 -17.30 -7.54
N PHE A 210 12.48 -18.53 -7.60
CA PHE A 210 11.59 -19.13 -6.60
C PHE A 210 12.15 -20.49 -6.22
N VAL A 211 12.23 -20.76 -4.92
CA VAL A 211 12.89 -21.93 -4.36
C VAL A 211 11.84 -22.82 -3.70
N GLN A 212 11.87 -24.12 -3.98
CA GLN A 212 11.11 -25.10 -3.21
C GLN A 212 11.90 -25.49 -1.94
N THR A 213 11.21 -25.62 -0.82
CA THR A 213 11.78 -26.11 0.45
C THR A 213 12.25 -27.57 0.31
N GLY A 214 13.26 -27.95 1.11
CA GLY A 214 13.76 -29.33 1.24
C GLY A 214 15.29 -29.49 1.25
N SER A 215 16.09 -28.43 1.09
CA SER A 215 17.55 -28.56 0.95
C SER A 215 18.39 -28.13 2.16
N ASP A 216 17.82 -27.42 3.13
CA ASP A 216 18.53 -26.79 4.27
C ASP A 216 19.81 -26.02 3.85
N GLY A 217 19.83 -25.52 2.61
CA GLY A 217 21.03 -25.00 1.96
C GLY A 217 21.52 -23.67 2.54
N THR A 218 22.70 -23.18 2.13
CA THR A 218 23.23 -21.91 2.63
C THR A 218 23.66 -20.95 1.53
N VAL A 219 23.17 -19.71 1.60
CA VAL A 219 23.67 -18.57 0.82
C VAL A 219 24.56 -17.70 1.69
N VAL A 220 25.83 -17.53 1.32
CA VAL A 220 26.76 -16.62 2.02
C VAL A 220 27.20 -15.52 1.08
N ASN A 221 26.95 -14.26 1.45
CA ASN A 221 27.58 -13.11 0.80
C ASN A 221 28.53 -12.40 1.77
N SER A 222 29.83 -12.61 1.59
CA SER A 222 30.92 -11.87 2.23
C SER A 222 31.64 -10.90 1.26
N GLY A 223 31.23 -10.88 -0.01
CA GLY A 223 31.75 -10.02 -1.07
C GLY A 223 30.86 -8.82 -1.39
N ARG A 224 31.06 -8.25 -2.59
CA ARG A 224 30.27 -7.11 -3.10
C ARG A 224 29.24 -7.58 -4.12
N ILE A 225 28.02 -7.06 -4.01
CA ILE A 225 26.97 -7.19 -5.02
C ILE A 225 26.45 -5.80 -5.38
N ALA A 226 26.43 -5.46 -6.67
CA ALA A 226 25.85 -4.23 -7.17
C ALA A 226 24.95 -4.50 -8.38
N ALA A 227 23.64 -4.31 -8.23
CA ALA A 227 22.65 -4.59 -9.27
C ALA A 227 21.46 -3.61 -9.20
N ALA A 228 20.51 -3.71 -10.12
CA ALA A 228 19.24 -2.99 -9.97
C ALA A 228 18.41 -3.59 -8.84
N GLN A 229 18.28 -4.93 -8.85
CA GLN A 229 17.65 -5.70 -7.79
C GLN A 229 18.53 -6.88 -7.36
N ILE A 230 18.45 -7.28 -6.09
CA ILE A 230 19.28 -8.34 -5.50
C ILE A 230 18.39 -9.30 -4.71
N ASN A 231 18.54 -10.61 -4.91
CA ASN A 231 17.81 -11.64 -4.16
C ASN A 231 18.80 -12.66 -3.58
N LEU A 232 18.77 -12.86 -2.26
CA LEU A 232 19.49 -13.96 -1.60
C LEU A 232 18.44 -14.87 -0.96
N GLN A 233 18.29 -16.10 -1.48
CA GLN A 233 17.20 -16.99 -1.09
C GLN A 233 17.68 -18.40 -0.71
N ALA A 234 17.25 -18.86 0.47
CA ALA A 234 17.45 -20.20 1.00
C ALA A 234 16.19 -20.63 1.76
N ALA A 235 15.17 -21.15 1.06
CA ALA A 235 13.80 -21.27 1.58
C ALA A 235 13.71 -21.95 2.96
N ASP A 236 14.48 -23.01 3.20
CA ASP A 236 14.57 -23.74 4.46
C ASP A 236 15.96 -23.70 5.11
N GLY A 237 16.82 -22.84 4.58
CA GLY A 237 18.24 -22.84 4.86
C GLY A 237 18.72 -21.59 5.61
N ASN A 238 19.95 -21.18 5.33
CA ASN A 238 20.55 -20.02 5.96
C ASN A 238 20.97 -18.96 4.93
N VAL A 239 20.66 -17.69 5.19
CA VAL A 239 21.18 -16.55 4.43
C VAL A 239 22.09 -15.72 5.34
N PHE A 240 23.38 -15.73 5.03
CA PHE A 240 24.40 -14.94 5.70
C PHE A 240 24.77 -13.73 4.84
N ALA A 241 24.11 -12.59 5.07
CA ALA A 241 24.41 -11.32 4.40
C ALA A 241 25.50 -10.57 5.18
N LEU A 242 26.73 -11.10 5.13
CA LEU A 242 27.86 -10.67 5.95
C LEU A 242 28.63 -9.49 5.32
N ALA A 243 28.10 -8.26 5.42
CA ALA A 243 28.81 -7.07 4.96
C ALA A 243 29.88 -6.58 5.97
N GLY A 244 30.98 -7.31 6.13
CA GLY A 244 32.16 -6.87 6.90
C GLY A 244 33.23 -6.20 6.02
N GLY A 245 33.90 -5.14 6.52
CA GLY A 245 35.21 -4.68 6.00
C GLY A 245 35.29 -4.07 4.59
N GLY A 246 34.18 -3.89 3.88
CA GLY A 246 34.15 -3.40 2.48
C GLY A 246 33.13 -4.11 1.59
N ALA A 247 32.60 -5.26 2.06
CA ALA A 247 31.45 -5.93 1.49
C ALA A 247 30.20 -5.04 1.57
N ARG A 248 29.49 -4.90 0.44
CA ARG A 248 28.33 -4.00 0.27
C ARG A 248 27.33 -4.68 -0.66
N ILE A 249 26.08 -4.79 -0.20
CA ILE A 249 24.93 -5.08 -1.04
C ILE A 249 24.33 -3.73 -1.44
N ARG A 250 24.35 -3.41 -2.74
CA ARG A 250 23.84 -2.14 -3.27
C ARG A 250 22.90 -2.40 -4.44
N ALA A 251 21.60 -2.18 -4.19
CA ALA A 251 20.59 -2.08 -5.22
C ALA A 251 20.45 -0.61 -5.68
N THR A 252 20.47 -0.38 -6.99
CA THR A 252 20.21 0.95 -7.58
C THR A 252 19.33 0.76 -8.80
N GLY A 253 18.05 1.12 -8.67
CA GLY A 253 17.04 0.94 -9.69
C GLY A 253 17.36 1.65 -11.01
N THR A 254 16.58 1.30 -12.02
CA THR A 254 16.60 1.89 -13.37
C THR A 254 15.25 2.56 -13.66
N ALA A 255 15.04 3.09 -14.86
CA ALA A 255 13.73 3.60 -15.26
C ALA A 255 12.61 2.54 -15.20
N ASN A 256 12.98 1.26 -15.32
CA ASN A 256 12.03 0.14 -15.44
C ASN A 256 12.10 -0.84 -14.25
N ARG A 257 12.98 -0.60 -13.27
CA ARG A 257 13.16 -1.46 -12.08
C ARG A 257 13.39 -0.58 -10.87
N ASP A 258 12.69 -0.84 -9.78
CA ASP A 258 12.99 -0.22 -8.49
C ASP A 258 14.35 -0.69 -7.95
N GLY A 259 14.88 0.03 -6.96
CA GLY A 259 16.03 -0.44 -6.20
C GLY A 259 15.55 -1.38 -5.10
N HIS A 260 15.77 -2.69 -5.26
CA HIS A 260 15.22 -3.68 -4.32
C HIS A 260 16.26 -4.70 -3.83
N VAL A 261 16.20 -5.09 -2.55
CA VAL A 261 16.94 -6.23 -1.99
C VAL A 261 16.01 -7.18 -1.25
N TRP A 262 16.00 -8.46 -1.61
CA TRP A 262 15.33 -9.53 -0.88
C TRP A 262 16.35 -10.41 -0.14
N LEU A 263 16.11 -10.63 1.15
CA LEU A 263 16.77 -11.65 1.97
C LEU A 263 15.69 -12.63 2.43
N VAL A 264 15.70 -13.86 1.92
CA VAL A 264 14.58 -14.78 2.07
C VAL A 264 15.06 -16.12 2.61
N ALA A 265 14.61 -16.47 3.81
CA ALA A 265 14.80 -17.78 4.43
C ALA A 265 13.52 -18.21 5.15
N ASP A 266 12.48 -18.53 4.39
CA ASP A 266 11.09 -18.78 4.83
C ASP A 266 10.98 -19.57 6.15
N THR A 267 11.58 -20.77 6.21
CA THR A 267 11.63 -21.61 7.42
C THR A 267 13.02 -21.60 8.08
N GLY A 268 13.91 -20.73 7.60
CA GLY A 268 15.33 -20.72 7.88
C GLY A 268 15.84 -19.50 8.67
N HIS A 269 17.16 -19.31 8.67
CA HIS A 269 17.82 -18.25 9.42
C HIS A 269 18.43 -17.19 8.50
N VAL A 270 18.15 -15.91 8.78
CA VAL A 270 18.88 -14.78 8.21
C VAL A 270 19.80 -14.16 9.26
N GLU A 271 21.10 -14.13 9.00
CA GLU A 271 22.05 -13.30 9.73
C GLU A 271 22.49 -12.12 8.85
N GLN A 272 22.05 -10.93 9.22
CA GLN A 272 22.45 -9.71 8.52
C GLN A 272 23.56 -9.01 9.30
N SER A 273 24.67 -8.75 8.62
CA SER A 273 25.77 -7.92 9.12
C SER A 273 26.11 -6.80 8.14
N GLY A 274 26.55 -5.65 8.63
CA GLY A 274 27.01 -4.55 7.78
C GLY A 274 25.92 -3.71 7.11
N THR A 275 26.25 -3.06 5.98
CA THR A 275 25.33 -2.09 5.34
C THR A 275 24.72 -2.63 4.05
N ILE A 276 23.39 -2.61 3.98
CA ILE A 276 22.60 -2.81 2.76
C ILE A 276 22.09 -1.45 2.29
N THR A 277 22.10 -1.19 0.99
CA THR A 277 21.58 0.07 0.41
C THR A 277 20.68 -0.23 -0.78
N ALA A 278 19.51 0.40 -0.80
CA ALA A 278 18.55 0.32 -1.89
C ALA A 278 18.08 1.73 -2.27
N ARG A 279 18.14 2.08 -3.55
CA ARG A 279 17.74 3.40 -4.08
C ARG A 279 17.11 3.25 -5.45
N ASN A 280 16.10 4.06 -5.73
CA ASN A 280 15.50 4.14 -7.07
C ASN A 280 16.37 4.99 -8.01
N ALA A 281 16.05 4.96 -9.30
CA ALA A 281 16.80 5.69 -10.33
C ALA A 281 16.77 7.21 -10.15
N ASP A 282 15.68 7.75 -9.60
CA ASP A 282 15.49 9.18 -9.29
C ASP A 282 16.23 9.64 -8.02
N GLY A 283 16.87 8.71 -7.30
CA GLY A 283 17.58 8.97 -6.05
C GLY A 283 16.73 8.84 -4.79
N SER A 284 15.41 8.61 -4.91
CA SER A 284 14.56 8.25 -3.79
C SER A 284 14.99 6.89 -3.18
N GLY A 285 14.56 6.64 -1.95
CA GLY A 285 14.88 5.39 -1.26
C GLY A 285 14.19 4.20 -1.93
N GLY A 286 14.93 3.10 -2.12
CA GLY A 286 14.37 1.83 -2.58
C GLY A 286 13.82 0.99 -1.42
N THR A 287 13.66 -0.31 -1.62
CA THR A 287 13.07 -1.23 -0.63
C THR A 287 14.04 -2.34 -0.26
N VAL A 288 13.99 -2.78 0.99
CA VAL A 288 14.63 -4.01 1.46
C VAL A 288 13.59 -4.87 2.15
N ASP A 289 13.39 -6.08 1.67
CA ASP A 289 12.54 -7.10 2.30
C ASP A 289 13.41 -8.16 2.95
N THR A 290 13.09 -8.53 4.19
CA THR A 290 13.73 -9.63 4.92
C THR A 290 12.66 -10.54 5.50
N ASP A 291 12.58 -11.76 4.97
CA ASP A 291 11.63 -12.78 5.42
C ASP A 291 12.42 -13.96 5.99
N ALA A 292 12.19 -14.30 7.25
CA ALA A 292 12.98 -15.30 7.96
C ALA A 292 12.21 -15.99 9.09
N ALA A 293 12.40 -17.29 9.29
CA ALA A 293 11.96 -17.94 10.54
C ALA A 293 12.73 -17.41 11.76
N GLN A 294 14.02 -17.15 11.59
CA GLN A 294 14.89 -16.58 12.62
C GLN A 294 15.74 -15.46 12.04
N LEU A 295 15.81 -14.33 12.73
CA LEU A 295 16.56 -13.16 12.27
C LEU A 295 17.57 -12.71 13.32
N ALA A 296 18.84 -12.59 12.93
CA ALA A 296 19.91 -12.08 13.76
C ALA A 296 20.65 -10.89 13.12
N PHE A 297 21.14 -10.00 13.99
CA PHE A 297 21.82 -8.78 13.57
C PHE A 297 23.24 -8.66 14.11
N GLY A 298 24.19 -8.50 13.19
CA GLY A 298 25.56 -8.14 13.51
C GLY A 298 25.72 -6.74 14.11
N ALA A 299 26.87 -6.50 14.75
CA ALA A 299 27.14 -5.26 15.49
C ALA A 299 27.06 -3.98 14.63
N LYS A 300 27.30 -4.07 13.32
CA LYS A 300 27.35 -2.96 12.35
C LYS A 300 26.14 -2.91 11.40
N THR A 301 25.11 -3.71 11.63
CA THR A 301 23.98 -3.82 10.71
C THR A 301 23.23 -2.50 10.52
N ALA A 302 23.03 -2.08 9.28
CA ALA A 302 22.25 -0.90 8.92
C ALA A 302 21.66 -1.08 7.51
N VAL A 303 20.42 -0.65 7.32
CA VAL A 303 19.79 -0.54 6.02
C VAL A 303 19.66 0.94 5.66
N ARG A 304 20.01 1.29 4.42
CA ARG A 304 19.86 2.62 3.85
C ARG A 304 18.97 2.55 2.62
N ALA A 305 17.67 2.64 2.87
CA ALA A 305 16.59 2.52 1.91
C ALA A 305 15.49 3.56 2.21
N GLY A 306 14.42 3.56 1.43
CA GLY A 306 13.18 4.25 1.79
C GLY A 306 12.44 3.45 2.85
N GLU A 307 12.30 2.15 2.59
CA GLU A 307 11.57 1.19 3.44
C GLU A 307 12.43 -0.04 3.75
N TRP A 308 12.26 -0.60 4.95
CA TRP A 308 12.82 -1.89 5.34
C TRP A 308 11.74 -2.75 6.02
N ASN A 309 11.30 -3.78 5.32
CA ASN A 309 10.29 -4.71 5.78
C ASN A 309 10.95 -5.95 6.41
N LEU A 310 10.51 -6.31 7.61
CA LEU A 310 10.93 -7.49 8.36
C LEU A 310 9.71 -8.38 8.61
N SER A 311 9.76 -9.63 8.17
CA SER A 311 8.74 -10.65 8.42
C SER A 311 9.36 -11.84 9.15
N THR A 312 8.80 -12.19 10.32
CA THR A 312 9.17 -13.41 11.05
C THR A 312 7.94 -14.04 11.73
N PRO A 313 7.98 -15.30 12.19
CA PRO A 313 6.86 -15.89 12.92
C PRO A 313 6.53 -15.22 14.25
N ALA A 314 7.57 -14.83 14.99
CA ALA A 314 7.53 -14.03 16.20
C ALA A 314 8.84 -13.24 16.28
N PHE A 315 8.88 -12.13 17.03
CA PHE A 315 10.07 -11.29 17.05
C PHE A 315 10.31 -10.57 18.37
N THR A 316 11.56 -10.54 18.81
CA THR A 316 11.99 -9.74 19.97
C THR A 316 13.01 -8.70 19.52
N ILE A 317 12.69 -7.42 19.72
CA ILE A 317 13.63 -6.31 19.57
C ILE A 317 14.56 -6.28 20.78
N ASP A 318 15.56 -7.15 20.71
CA ASP A 318 16.65 -7.23 21.67
C ASP A 318 17.68 -6.08 21.47
N ARG A 319 18.81 -6.16 22.17
CA ARG A 319 19.87 -5.15 22.07
C ARG A 319 20.52 -5.06 20.69
N SER A 320 20.55 -6.15 19.92
CA SER A 320 21.18 -6.22 18.60
C SER A 320 20.24 -5.64 17.54
N ALA A 321 18.97 -6.05 17.55
CA ALA A 321 17.90 -5.53 16.72
C ALA A 321 17.70 -4.03 16.95
N ALA A 322 17.56 -3.58 18.21
CA ALA A 322 17.42 -2.16 18.50
C ALA A 322 18.57 -1.29 17.95
N ARG A 323 19.81 -1.82 17.92
CA ARG A 323 20.95 -1.12 17.32
C ARG A 323 20.86 -1.06 15.79
N ALA A 324 20.41 -2.14 15.14
CA ALA A 324 20.22 -2.19 13.70
C ALA A 324 19.10 -1.24 13.26
N LEU A 325 17.90 -1.39 13.82
CA LEU A 325 16.73 -0.56 13.51
C LEU A 325 17.03 0.92 13.74
N ARG A 326 17.64 1.28 14.88
CA ARG A 326 18.03 2.67 15.17
C ARG A 326 18.94 3.27 14.10
N ARG A 327 19.92 2.51 13.58
CA ARG A 327 20.84 3.03 12.56
C ARG A 327 20.12 3.27 11.24
N SER A 328 19.22 2.35 10.85
CA SER A 328 18.40 2.48 9.65
C SER A 328 17.46 3.69 9.75
N LEU A 329 16.72 3.80 10.86
CA LEU A 329 15.80 4.92 11.14
C LEU A 329 16.51 6.28 11.13
N ASN A 330 17.68 6.40 11.79
CA ASN A 330 18.47 7.64 11.76
C ASN A 330 19.05 7.97 10.38
N SER A 331 19.09 7.00 9.45
CA SER A 331 19.51 7.22 8.07
C SER A 331 18.36 7.61 7.13
N GLY A 332 17.13 7.70 7.65
CA GLY A 332 15.93 8.06 6.89
C GLY A 332 15.13 6.87 6.36
N THR A 333 15.49 5.64 6.73
CA THR A 333 14.77 4.42 6.32
C THR A 333 13.66 4.12 7.31
N SER A 334 12.41 4.16 6.84
CA SER A 334 11.26 3.65 7.59
C SER A 334 11.39 2.13 7.75
N VAL A 335 10.88 1.61 8.86
CA VAL A 335 11.00 0.20 9.22
C VAL A 335 9.63 -0.34 9.57
N ASP A 336 9.23 -1.40 8.89
CA ASP A 336 8.03 -2.16 9.19
C ASP A 336 8.41 -3.56 9.66
N VAL A 337 8.03 -3.90 10.89
CA VAL A 337 8.25 -5.24 11.47
C VAL A 337 6.91 -5.92 11.61
N ALA A 338 6.72 -7.04 10.92
CA ALA A 338 5.53 -7.87 10.96
C ALA A 338 5.86 -9.24 11.55
N THR A 339 5.03 -9.72 12.49
CA THR A 339 5.04 -11.12 12.89
C THR A 339 3.85 -11.87 12.33
N THR A 340 4.03 -13.15 11.98
CA THR A 340 3.03 -13.91 11.20
C THR A 340 2.33 -15.02 11.97
N GLY A 341 2.84 -15.43 13.14
CA GLY A 341 2.34 -16.62 13.86
C GLY A 341 2.60 -17.95 13.12
N ALA A 342 3.37 -17.93 12.02
CA ALA A 342 3.67 -19.12 11.25
C ALA A 342 4.42 -20.19 12.07
N MET A 343 4.42 -21.43 11.59
CA MET A 343 5.12 -22.57 12.24
C MET A 343 4.71 -22.79 13.72
N GLY A 344 3.48 -22.43 14.09
CA GLY A 344 2.98 -22.59 15.46
C GLY A 344 3.58 -21.60 16.48
N ALA A 345 4.26 -20.55 16.01
CA ALA A 345 4.72 -19.48 16.88
C ALA A 345 3.53 -18.70 17.48
N THR A 346 3.76 -18.04 18.62
CA THR A 346 2.72 -17.24 19.26
C THR A 346 2.27 -16.04 18.42
N GLY A 347 3.15 -15.56 17.54
CA GLY A 347 2.91 -14.35 16.77
C GLY A 347 3.21 -13.06 17.53
N ASP A 348 3.88 -13.13 18.68
CA ASP A 348 4.12 -11.95 19.51
C ASP A 348 5.33 -11.13 19.04
N LEU A 349 5.25 -9.82 19.26
CA LEU A 349 6.32 -8.85 19.02
C LEU A 349 6.68 -8.13 20.33
N GLY A 350 7.86 -8.43 20.87
CA GLY A 350 8.36 -7.83 22.11
C GLY A 350 9.43 -6.77 21.90
N VAL A 351 9.38 -5.66 22.63
CA VAL A 351 10.42 -4.63 22.68
C VAL A 351 11.14 -4.66 24.01
N GLU A 352 12.28 -5.37 24.06
CA GLU A 352 13.08 -5.54 25.27
C GLU A 352 14.21 -4.51 25.42
N SER A 353 14.59 -3.84 24.32
CA SER A 353 15.65 -2.83 24.34
C SER A 353 15.18 -1.47 23.83
N SER A 354 15.71 -0.41 24.44
CA SER A 354 15.35 0.97 24.07
C SER A 354 15.72 1.30 22.62
N LEU A 355 14.78 1.90 21.90
CA LEU A 355 14.91 2.33 20.52
C LEU A 355 14.66 3.83 20.42
N ARG A 356 15.71 4.60 20.06
CA ARG A 356 15.64 6.07 20.02
C ARG A 356 16.26 6.61 18.74
N TRP A 357 15.50 7.35 17.95
CA TRP A 357 15.97 7.93 16.70
C TRP A 357 15.54 9.39 16.50
N ARG A 358 16.10 10.00 15.47
CA ARG A 358 15.85 11.37 15.04
C ARG A 358 15.47 11.34 13.56
N GLY A 359 14.79 12.38 13.10
CA GLY A 359 14.37 12.51 11.70
C GLY A 359 12.96 11.97 11.43
N PRO A 360 12.57 11.92 10.14
CA PRO A 360 11.19 11.69 9.72
C PRO A 360 10.84 10.21 9.49
N ALA A 361 11.80 9.28 9.55
CA ALA A 361 11.55 7.86 9.34
C ALA A 361 10.57 7.31 10.39
N SER A 362 9.61 6.51 9.94
CA SER A 362 8.56 5.92 10.80
C SER A 362 8.91 4.48 11.18
N LEU A 363 8.29 3.99 12.25
CA LEU A 363 8.42 2.62 12.70
C LEU A 363 7.02 2.00 12.84
N THR A 364 6.79 0.86 12.21
CA THR A 364 5.62 0.01 12.44
C THR A 364 6.03 -1.28 13.13
N LEU A 365 5.36 -1.62 14.22
CA LEU A 365 5.46 -2.90 14.91
C LEU A 365 4.10 -3.58 14.84
N ALA A 366 3.93 -4.48 13.88
CA ALA A 366 2.69 -5.20 13.60
C ALA A 366 2.81 -6.66 14.05
N ALA A 367 2.29 -6.97 15.22
CA ALA A 367 2.23 -8.33 15.70
C ALA A 367 1.04 -9.10 15.10
N TYR A 368 1.21 -10.41 14.87
CA TYR A 368 0.10 -11.32 14.63
C TYR A 368 -0.84 -11.37 15.83
N ARG A 369 -0.31 -11.35 17.06
CA ARG A 369 -1.12 -11.36 18.29
C ARG A 369 -0.78 -10.20 19.21
N ASP A 370 0.30 -10.27 19.99
CA ASP A 370 0.58 -9.24 21.00
C ASP A 370 1.77 -8.35 20.66
N VAL A 371 1.63 -7.04 20.88
CA VAL A 371 2.76 -6.10 20.97
C VAL A 371 3.04 -5.79 22.43
N SER A 372 4.26 -6.04 22.90
CA SER A 372 4.66 -5.73 24.27
C SER A 372 5.90 -4.84 24.33
N ILE A 373 5.90 -3.87 25.25
CA ILE A 373 7.06 -3.04 25.55
C ILE A 373 7.50 -3.34 26.98
N ALA A 374 8.72 -3.84 27.14
CA ALA A 374 9.24 -4.29 28.41
C ALA A 374 9.47 -3.14 29.41
N ASN A 375 9.43 -3.47 30.70
CA ASN A 375 9.79 -2.53 31.75
C ASN A 375 11.22 -2.01 31.56
N GLY A 376 11.41 -0.70 31.67
CA GLY A 376 12.69 -0.02 31.42
C GLY A 376 13.06 0.17 29.95
N ALA A 377 12.30 -0.38 28.99
CA ALA A 377 12.47 -0.08 27.58
C ALA A 377 11.83 1.28 27.23
N THR A 378 12.47 2.04 26.34
CA THR A 378 11.90 3.28 25.81
C THR A 378 11.95 3.30 24.29
N ILE A 379 10.80 3.56 23.66
CA ILE A 379 10.70 3.92 22.25
C ILE A 379 10.55 5.45 22.15
N ALA A 380 11.41 6.13 21.39
CA ALA A 380 11.36 7.59 21.29
C ALA A 380 11.78 8.14 19.93
N ASN A 381 11.06 9.15 19.44
CA ASN A 381 11.43 9.96 18.28
C ASN A 381 11.60 11.44 18.66
N LYS A 382 12.56 12.12 18.03
CA LYS A 382 12.81 13.58 18.19
C LYS A 382 12.78 14.35 16.87
N GLY A 383 12.10 13.81 15.86
CA GLY A 383 11.94 14.38 14.53
C GLY A 383 10.46 14.38 14.15
N ALA A 384 10.13 13.84 12.98
CA ALA A 384 8.76 13.76 12.47
C ALA A 384 8.27 12.31 12.28
N GLY A 385 9.00 11.33 12.82
CA GLY A 385 8.70 9.91 12.64
C GLY A 385 7.47 9.48 13.41
N ASN A 386 6.60 8.72 12.75
CA ASN A 386 5.44 8.10 13.39
C ASN A 386 5.82 6.77 14.05
N LEU A 387 5.04 6.36 15.05
CA LEU A 387 5.04 4.99 15.56
C LEU A 387 3.67 4.37 15.41
N THR A 388 3.62 3.17 14.86
CA THR A 388 2.41 2.37 14.76
C THR A 388 2.65 1.05 15.47
N LEU A 389 1.82 0.76 16.48
CA LEU A 389 1.77 -0.52 17.18
C LEU A 389 0.47 -1.21 16.76
N ARG A 390 0.55 -2.38 16.13
CA ARG A 390 -0.61 -3.13 15.65
C ARG A 390 -0.59 -4.55 16.19
N ALA A 391 -1.72 -5.01 16.71
CA ALA A 391 -1.89 -6.35 17.27
C ALA A 391 -2.74 -7.26 16.37
N ASP A 392 -2.83 -6.92 15.08
CA ASP A 392 -3.75 -7.49 14.09
C ASP A 392 -3.08 -7.71 12.72
N ALA A 393 -1.78 -8.01 12.68
CA ALA A 393 -1.02 -8.07 11.42
C ALA A 393 -1.60 -9.10 10.42
N THR A 394 -1.25 -10.37 10.57
CA THR A 394 -1.91 -11.48 9.83
C THR A 394 -2.90 -12.24 10.72
N GLY A 395 -2.99 -11.86 12.00
CA GLY A 395 -3.94 -12.38 12.96
C GLY A 395 -5.10 -11.41 13.13
N SER A 396 -6.28 -11.94 13.36
CA SER A 396 -7.51 -11.16 13.22
C SER A 396 -8.50 -11.60 14.28
N ASP A 397 -8.92 -10.70 15.18
CA ASP A 397 -9.82 -11.01 16.30
C ASP A 397 -9.32 -12.21 17.14
N ASN A 398 -8.03 -12.20 17.46
CA ASN A 398 -7.35 -13.28 18.18
C ASN A 398 -6.98 -12.91 19.62
N GLY A 399 -7.61 -11.84 20.16
CA GLY A 399 -7.30 -11.29 21.48
C GLY A 399 -6.07 -10.39 21.48
N GLY A 400 -5.64 -9.91 20.31
CA GLY A 400 -4.40 -9.17 20.13
C GLY A 400 -4.33 -7.93 21.02
N SER A 401 -3.29 -7.86 21.84
CA SER A 401 -3.13 -6.83 22.86
C SER A 401 -1.91 -5.93 22.62
N VAL A 402 -2.01 -4.67 23.03
CA VAL A 402 -0.88 -3.73 23.07
C VAL A 402 -0.57 -3.36 24.51
N VAL A 403 0.51 -3.91 25.05
CA VAL A 403 0.86 -3.81 26.47
C VAL A 403 2.17 -3.05 26.65
N ASN A 404 2.10 -1.81 27.11
CA ASN A 404 3.28 -1.01 27.43
C ASN A 404 3.58 -1.01 28.94
N HIS A 405 4.67 -1.67 29.34
CA HIS A 405 5.26 -1.54 30.68
C HIS A 405 6.47 -0.60 30.71
N GLY A 406 6.86 -0.05 29.57
CA GLY A 406 7.99 0.87 29.41
C GLY A 406 7.56 2.31 29.20
N THR A 407 8.26 3.01 28.30
CA THR A 407 8.00 4.41 27.96
C THR A 407 7.89 4.62 26.45
N LEU A 408 6.84 5.33 26.04
CA LEU A 408 6.67 5.88 24.70
C LEU A 408 6.89 7.40 24.78
N ASP A 409 7.99 7.89 24.21
CA ASP A 409 8.41 9.31 24.33
C ASP A 409 8.36 10.04 22.99
N TRP A 410 7.24 10.73 22.77
CA TRP A 410 6.96 11.62 21.63
C TRP A 410 7.05 13.10 22.02
N SER A 411 7.56 13.42 23.22
CA SER A 411 7.61 14.79 23.77
C SER A 411 8.37 15.81 22.92
N LYS A 412 9.22 15.33 22.01
CA LYS A 412 10.03 16.14 21.08
C LYS A 412 9.79 15.78 19.62
N SER A 413 8.76 14.97 19.33
CA SER A 413 8.38 14.59 17.98
C SER A 413 7.28 15.51 17.46
N THR A 414 7.29 15.77 16.16
CA THR A 414 6.14 16.31 15.42
C THR A 414 5.29 15.21 14.77
N GLY A 415 5.76 13.96 14.78
CA GLY A 415 4.98 12.79 14.35
C GLY A 415 3.93 12.37 15.39
N ALA A 416 3.14 11.37 15.03
CA ALA A 416 2.08 10.79 15.87
C ALA A 416 2.39 9.34 16.27
N LEU A 417 1.65 8.84 17.27
CA LEU A 417 1.69 7.47 17.74
C LEU A 417 0.28 6.88 17.72
N SER A 418 0.14 5.72 17.10
CA SER A 418 -1.12 4.97 17.08
C SER A 418 -0.89 3.55 17.58
N ALA A 419 -1.75 3.10 18.48
CA ALA A 419 -1.81 1.72 18.94
C ALA A 419 -3.14 1.10 18.53
N PHE A 420 -3.12 -0.11 17.96
CA PHE A 420 -4.31 -0.81 17.48
C PHE A 420 -4.35 -2.18 18.17
N TYR A 421 -5.47 -2.46 18.83
CA TYR A 421 -5.67 -3.68 19.61
C TYR A 421 -7.10 -4.20 19.42
N ASP A 422 -7.30 -5.50 19.52
CA ASP A 422 -8.62 -6.10 19.31
C ASP A 422 -9.61 -5.62 20.38
N MET A 423 -10.91 -5.57 20.06
CA MET A 423 -11.95 -5.20 21.05
C MET A 423 -12.00 -6.14 22.26
N ASN A 424 -11.65 -7.42 22.06
CA ASN A 424 -11.51 -8.42 23.11
C ASN A 424 -10.07 -8.51 23.67
N GLY A 425 -9.15 -7.70 23.15
CA GLY A 425 -7.78 -7.56 23.64
C GLY A 425 -7.64 -6.52 24.75
N THR A 426 -6.40 -6.32 25.21
CA THR A 426 -6.06 -5.36 26.27
C THR A 426 -5.12 -4.28 25.75
N TYR A 427 -5.38 -3.04 26.18
CA TYR A 427 -4.44 -1.93 26.03
C TYR A 427 -3.93 -1.46 27.40
N VAL A 428 -2.61 -1.48 27.58
CA VAL A 428 -1.93 -0.90 28.74
C VAL A 428 -1.07 0.26 28.27
N ALA A 429 -1.41 1.48 28.68
CA ALA A 429 -0.78 2.70 28.18
C ALA A 429 0.70 2.84 28.60
N GLY A 430 1.06 2.40 29.80
CA GLY A 430 2.39 2.63 30.40
C GLY A 430 2.72 4.12 30.56
N THR A 431 4.01 4.46 30.53
CA THR A 431 4.43 5.88 30.50
C THR A 431 4.35 6.42 29.08
N GLN A 432 3.61 7.50 28.87
CA GLN A 432 3.47 8.17 27.58
C GLN A 432 3.77 9.66 27.72
N LEU A 433 4.68 10.17 26.89
CA LEU A 433 5.06 11.58 26.88
C LEU A 433 4.71 12.18 25.52
N SER A 434 3.76 13.10 25.48
CA SER A 434 3.38 13.85 24.29
C SER A 434 4.09 15.20 24.23
N ASN A 435 4.21 15.76 23.04
CA ASN A 435 4.73 17.08 22.77
C ASN A 435 3.62 18.12 22.99
N PRO A 436 3.74 19.03 23.98
CA PRO A 436 2.71 20.05 24.26
C PRO A 436 2.47 21.03 23.11
N ALA A 437 3.42 21.16 22.18
CA ALA A 437 3.31 22.01 21.00
C ALA A 437 2.87 21.25 19.74
N TRP A 438 2.55 19.95 19.86
CA TRP A 438 2.06 19.17 18.72
C TRP A 438 0.69 19.68 18.29
N THR A 439 0.51 19.79 16.97
CA THR A 439 -0.78 20.08 16.35
C THR A 439 -1.07 18.99 15.33
N PRO A 440 -2.34 18.56 15.20
CA PRO A 440 -2.70 17.53 14.24
C PRO A 440 -2.40 18.01 12.81
N PRO A 441 -1.84 17.15 11.95
CA PRO A 441 -1.67 17.49 10.55
C PRO A 441 -3.00 17.92 9.92
N ALA A 442 -2.97 18.91 9.03
CA ALA A 442 -4.18 19.41 8.37
C ALA A 442 -4.93 18.26 7.68
N PHE A 443 -6.25 18.21 7.88
CA PHE A 443 -7.09 17.11 7.37
C PHE A 443 -6.59 15.72 7.83
N SER A 444 -6.05 15.56 9.03
CA SER A 444 -5.79 14.22 9.61
C SER A 444 -6.99 13.69 10.38
N GLY A 445 -7.77 14.56 11.01
CA GLY A 445 -8.83 14.17 11.94
C GLY A 445 -8.30 13.56 13.24
N LEU A 446 -7.00 13.69 13.53
CA LEU A 446 -6.44 13.27 14.80
C LEU A 446 -6.77 14.29 15.90
N MET A 447 -7.23 13.80 17.04
CA MET A 447 -7.51 14.64 18.21
C MET A 447 -6.31 14.74 19.17
N THR A 448 -5.47 13.72 19.23
CA THR A 448 -4.31 13.63 20.12
C THR A 448 -3.08 13.13 19.37
N GLN A 449 -1.88 13.45 19.87
CA GLN A 449 -0.65 12.94 19.28
C GLN A 449 -0.48 11.42 19.48
N ILE A 450 -0.96 10.92 20.62
CA ILE A 450 -0.91 9.52 21.01
C ILE A 450 -2.35 9.02 21.13
N THR A 451 -2.73 8.04 20.33
CA THR A 451 -4.09 7.49 20.31
C THR A 451 -4.04 5.97 20.27
N ALA A 452 -4.85 5.32 21.12
CA ALA A 452 -5.06 3.88 21.06
C ALA A 452 -6.48 3.60 20.55
N TYR A 453 -6.59 2.73 19.54
CA TYR A 453 -7.79 2.36 18.82
C TYR A 453 -8.15 0.91 19.10
N ARG A 454 -9.42 0.67 19.43
CA ARG A 454 -10.02 -0.67 19.43
C ARG A 454 -10.38 -1.04 17.99
N LEU A 455 -9.94 -2.21 17.55
CA LEU A 455 -10.17 -2.69 16.20
C LEU A 455 -11.58 -3.23 16.06
N VAL A 456 -12.29 -2.70 15.07
CA VAL A 456 -13.60 -3.15 14.60
C VAL A 456 -13.34 -4.12 13.46
N ASN A 457 -13.54 -5.40 13.72
CA ASN A 457 -13.16 -6.50 12.84
C ASN A 457 -14.34 -7.28 12.28
N SER A 458 -15.52 -7.09 12.87
CA SER A 458 -16.76 -7.76 12.53
C SER A 458 -17.98 -6.83 12.65
N LEU A 459 -19.12 -7.26 12.12
CA LEU A 459 -20.39 -6.56 12.32
C LEU A 459 -20.78 -6.51 13.81
N THR A 460 -20.42 -7.54 14.58
CA THR A 460 -20.62 -7.58 16.04
C THR A 460 -19.81 -6.48 16.73
N ASP A 461 -18.53 -6.32 16.36
CA ASP A 461 -17.69 -5.25 16.87
C ASP A 461 -18.25 -3.87 16.52
N LEU A 462 -18.73 -3.72 15.27
CA LEU A 462 -19.34 -2.47 14.82
C LEU A 462 -20.56 -2.10 15.69
N ALA A 463 -21.41 -3.08 16.02
CA ALA A 463 -22.52 -2.87 16.95
C ALA A 463 -22.03 -2.55 18.38
N ASN A 464 -20.93 -3.17 18.83
CA ASN A 464 -20.35 -2.96 20.16
C ASN A 464 -19.73 -1.56 20.35
N VAL A 465 -19.51 -0.79 19.28
CA VAL A 465 -19.14 0.64 19.38
C VAL A 465 -20.15 1.41 20.24
N ALA A 466 -21.43 1.03 20.20
CA ALA A 466 -22.47 1.67 21.00
C ALA A 466 -22.27 1.51 22.52
N SER A 467 -21.45 0.56 22.97
CA SER A 467 -21.16 0.31 24.40
C SER A 467 -20.19 1.33 25.01
N ASP A 468 -19.41 2.04 24.20
CA ASP A 468 -18.48 3.08 24.65
C ASP A 468 -18.36 4.19 23.60
N LEU A 469 -19.38 5.06 23.56
CA LEU A 469 -19.52 6.14 22.58
C LEU A 469 -18.42 7.22 22.65
N GLY A 470 -17.60 7.23 23.70
CA GLY A 470 -16.43 8.10 23.84
C GLY A 470 -15.11 7.44 23.41
N GLY A 471 -15.15 6.16 23.04
CA GLY A 471 -13.98 5.35 22.68
C GLY A 471 -13.35 5.74 21.34
N ASN A 472 -12.12 5.28 21.13
CA ASN A 472 -11.44 5.39 19.84
C ASN A 472 -11.48 4.03 19.15
N TYR A 473 -11.93 4.02 17.91
CA TYR A 473 -12.16 2.83 17.11
C TYR A 473 -11.49 2.99 15.76
N ALA A 474 -10.96 1.89 15.24
CA ALA A 474 -10.50 1.81 13.87
C ALA A 474 -11.02 0.55 13.21
N LEU A 475 -11.35 0.58 11.92
CA LEU A 475 -11.54 -0.67 11.18
C LEU A 475 -10.18 -1.37 11.08
N GLY A 476 -10.16 -2.68 11.36
CA GLY A 476 -9.00 -3.53 11.08
C GLY A 476 -9.06 -4.21 9.72
N ARG A 477 -10.24 -4.18 9.08
CA ARG A 477 -10.53 -4.80 7.79
C ARG A 477 -11.87 -4.31 7.23
N ASN A 478 -12.13 -4.66 5.98
CA ASN A 478 -13.45 -4.55 5.37
C ASN A 478 -14.52 -5.34 6.15
N ILE A 479 -15.69 -4.73 6.35
CA ILE A 479 -16.85 -5.33 7.00
C ILE A 479 -17.94 -5.58 5.95
N ASP A 480 -18.39 -6.83 5.83
CA ASP A 480 -19.66 -7.15 5.15
C ASP A 480 -20.82 -7.06 6.16
N ALA A 481 -21.68 -6.07 5.97
CA ALA A 481 -22.85 -5.81 6.80
C ALA A 481 -24.14 -6.38 6.19
N SER A 482 -24.09 -7.25 5.17
CA SER A 482 -25.27 -7.83 4.51
C SER A 482 -26.27 -8.50 5.46
N ALA A 483 -25.80 -9.04 6.58
CA ALA A 483 -26.66 -9.61 7.64
C ALA A 483 -27.67 -8.60 8.22
N THR A 484 -27.39 -7.29 8.11
CA THR A 484 -28.30 -6.23 8.56
C THR A 484 -29.60 -6.14 7.76
N GLY A 485 -29.66 -6.77 6.57
CA GLY A 485 -30.91 -6.90 5.81
C GLY A 485 -31.95 -7.81 6.47
N ASN A 486 -31.52 -8.71 7.37
CA ASN A 486 -32.41 -9.57 8.15
C ASN A 486 -32.62 -9.06 9.58
N THR A 487 -31.57 -8.46 10.16
CA THR A 487 -31.58 -7.91 11.53
C THR A 487 -31.21 -6.44 11.44
N PRO A 488 -32.20 -5.51 11.54
CA PRO A 488 -31.95 -4.09 11.35
C PRO A 488 -30.81 -3.57 12.24
N PHE A 489 -29.86 -2.86 11.62
CA PHE A 489 -28.76 -2.25 12.36
C PHE A 489 -29.28 -1.11 13.26
N VAL A 490 -28.91 -1.13 14.54
CA VAL A 490 -29.24 -0.06 15.48
C VAL A 490 -28.20 1.05 15.33
N PRO A 491 -28.59 2.30 15.02
CA PRO A 491 -27.65 3.42 14.88
C PRO A 491 -26.77 3.62 16.12
N ILE A 492 -25.49 3.89 15.89
CA ILE A 492 -24.52 4.20 16.94
C ILE A 492 -24.76 5.62 17.45
N GLY A 493 -25.10 5.73 18.73
CA GLY A 493 -25.41 7.01 19.38
C GLY A 493 -26.76 7.59 18.96
N ASN A 494 -27.34 8.43 19.81
CA ASN A 494 -28.62 9.09 19.61
C ASN A 494 -28.58 10.56 20.08
N SER A 495 -29.72 11.25 20.10
CA SER A 495 -29.81 12.67 20.50
C SER A 495 -29.42 12.92 21.95
N ASP A 496 -29.65 11.96 22.85
CA ASP A 496 -29.35 12.08 24.28
C ASP A 496 -27.91 11.64 24.56
N THR A 497 -27.46 10.58 23.89
CA THR A 497 -26.11 10.02 24.00
C THR A 497 -25.44 9.93 22.63
N PRO A 498 -24.87 11.04 22.11
CA PRO A 498 -24.23 11.04 20.80
C PRO A 498 -22.85 10.36 20.84
N PHE A 499 -22.37 9.91 19.67
CA PHE A 499 -21.00 9.43 19.54
C PHE A 499 -20.00 10.59 19.66
N THR A 500 -19.09 10.55 20.63
CA THR A 500 -18.15 11.64 20.93
C THR A 500 -16.68 11.24 20.82
N GLY A 501 -16.42 9.96 20.49
CA GLY A 501 -15.09 9.40 20.28
C GLY A 501 -14.55 9.58 18.86
N GLN A 502 -13.59 8.73 18.49
CA GLN A 502 -13.02 8.71 17.13
C GLN A 502 -13.34 7.38 16.45
N PHE A 503 -13.75 7.42 15.19
CA PHE A 503 -13.92 6.25 14.33
C PHE A 503 -13.10 6.46 13.05
N ASP A 504 -12.03 5.70 12.89
CA ASP A 504 -11.15 5.75 11.72
C ASP A 504 -11.34 4.50 10.87
N GLY A 505 -11.85 4.65 9.65
CA GLY A 505 -11.98 3.53 8.74
C GLY A 505 -10.65 3.01 8.23
N GLN A 506 -9.52 3.72 8.44
CA GLN A 506 -8.20 3.29 7.96
C GLN A 506 -8.11 3.03 6.43
N GLY A 507 -9.11 3.46 5.66
CA GLY A 507 -9.27 3.16 4.24
C GLY A 507 -10.07 1.88 3.94
N ASP A 508 -10.51 1.15 4.96
CA ASP A 508 -11.39 -0.01 4.84
C ASP A 508 -12.85 0.40 4.58
N THR A 509 -13.61 -0.58 4.08
CA THR A 509 -14.99 -0.42 3.64
C THR A 509 -15.99 -1.11 4.58
N ILE A 510 -17.18 -0.54 4.71
CA ILE A 510 -18.35 -1.20 5.29
C ILE A 510 -19.37 -1.37 4.16
N SER A 511 -19.61 -2.60 3.77
CA SER A 511 -20.44 -2.93 2.60
C SER A 511 -21.79 -3.51 2.95
N SER A 512 -22.77 -3.34 2.06
CA SER A 512 -24.10 -3.94 2.20
C SER A 512 -24.86 -3.56 3.48
N LEU A 513 -24.58 -2.38 4.04
CA LEU A 513 -25.24 -1.90 5.25
C LEU A 513 -26.73 -1.60 4.99
N THR A 514 -27.62 -2.24 5.72
CA THR A 514 -29.06 -1.99 5.66
C THR A 514 -29.53 -1.29 6.92
N LEU A 515 -29.95 -0.04 6.75
CA LEU A 515 -30.55 0.79 7.78
C LEU A 515 -32.05 0.81 7.52
N GLN A 516 -32.79 -0.02 8.24
CA GLN A 516 -34.25 -0.04 8.16
C GLN A 516 -34.84 0.57 9.42
N GLN A 517 -35.90 1.35 9.22
CA GLN A 517 -36.73 1.74 10.32
C GLN A 517 -37.36 0.54 11.05
N VAL A 518 -37.11 0.45 12.35
CA VAL A 518 -37.90 -0.35 13.29
C VAL A 518 -38.98 0.54 13.90
N ALA A 519 -40.25 0.11 13.88
CA ALA A 519 -41.37 0.89 14.37
C ALA A 519 -41.26 1.14 15.88
N ALA A 520 -40.88 2.36 16.28
CA ALA A 520 -40.97 2.85 17.65
C ALA A 520 -41.48 4.30 17.64
N GLY A 521 -42.41 4.61 18.55
CA GLY A 521 -43.20 5.85 18.58
C GLY A 521 -42.44 7.13 18.94
N GLN A 522 -41.30 7.39 18.32
CA GLN A 522 -40.50 8.61 18.46
C GLN A 522 -40.84 9.61 17.33
N PHE A 523 -40.92 10.90 17.69
CA PHE A 523 -41.23 12.00 16.75
C PHE A 523 -40.04 12.46 15.90
N LEU A 524 -38.81 12.11 16.27
CA LEU A 524 -37.61 12.38 15.47
C LEU A 524 -36.93 11.05 15.13
N ARG A 525 -36.74 10.81 13.83
CA ARG A 525 -36.11 9.58 13.32
C ARG A 525 -34.72 9.93 12.82
N LEU A 526 -33.69 9.44 13.51
CA LEU A 526 -32.29 9.64 13.12
C LEU A 526 -31.78 8.36 12.48
N MET A 527 -31.54 8.39 11.18
CA MET A 527 -31.12 7.22 10.41
C MET A 527 -29.73 7.43 9.82
N GLY A 528 -28.84 6.52 10.17
CA GLY A 528 -27.46 6.43 9.72
C GLY A 528 -26.75 5.31 10.47
N MET A 529 -25.55 4.93 10.02
CA MET A 529 -24.68 4.09 10.84
C MET A 529 -24.46 4.73 12.21
N PHE A 530 -24.33 6.05 12.26
CA PHE A 530 -24.45 6.86 13.47
C PHE A 530 -25.82 7.55 13.53
N GLY A 531 -26.51 7.47 14.66
CA GLY A 531 -27.72 8.29 14.85
C GLY A 531 -27.33 9.77 14.98
N VAL A 532 -26.38 10.05 15.88
CA VAL A 532 -25.76 11.37 16.05
C VAL A 532 -24.25 11.24 16.24
N ILE A 533 -23.49 11.93 15.39
CA ILE A 533 -22.07 12.26 15.66
C ILE A 533 -22.07 13.55 16.49
N GLY A 534 -21.64 13.47 17.74
CA GLY A 534 -21.60 14.60 18.67
C GLY A 534 -20.49 15.61 18.36
N ALA A 535 -20.51 16.77 19.01
CA ALA A 535 -19.60 17.88 18.71
C ALA A 535 -18.10 17.57 18.84
N ARG A 536 -17.73 16.56 19.64
CA ARG A 536 -16.35 16.06 19.79
C ARG A 536 -16.06 14.82 18.94
N GLY A 537 -17.09 14.23 18.34
CA GLY A 537 -16.99 13.02 17.55
C GLY A 537 -16.23 13.27 16.25
N VAL A 538 -15.36 12.33 15.88
CA VAL A 538 -14.66 12.34 14.59
C VAL A 538 -14.91 11.02 13.89
N VAL A 539 -15.43 11.07 12.67
CA VAL A 539 -15.52 9.90 11.78
C VAL A 539 -14.73 10.17 10.52
N ARG A 540 -13.77 9.31 10.18
CA ARG A 540 -12.86 9.56 9.07
C ARG A 540 -12.44 8.31 8.30
N ASN A 541 -11.98 8.52 7.07
CA ASN A 541 -11.34 7.52 6.19
C ASN A 541 -12.13 6.21 6.06
N VAL A 542 -13.45 6.27 5.90
CA VAL A 542 -14.30 5.09 5.76
C VAL A 542 -15.16 5.20 4.51
N ASP A 543 -15.26 4.10 3.78
CA ASP A 543 -16.19 3.98 2.65
C ASP A 543 -17.38 3.11 3.08
N ILE A 544 -18.60 3.60 2.87
CA ILE A 544 -19.83 2.93 3.30
C ILE A 544 -20.73 2.70 2.09
N SER A 545 -21.10 1.45 1.82
CA SER A 545 -22.14 1.13 0.82
C SER A 545 -23.35 0.48 1.49
N GLY A 546 -24.55 0.92 1.12
CA GLY A 546 -25.75 0.45 1.80
C GLY A 546 -27.08 1.03 1.32
N THR A 547 -28.13 0.68 2.04
CA THR A 547 -29.49 1.17 1.85
C THR A 547 -30.03 1.71 3.17
N ALA A 548 -30.47 2.96 3.17
CA ALA A 548 -31.25 3.55 4.24
C ALA A 548 -32.71 3.69 3.80
N SER A 549 -33.64 3.06 4.50
CA SER A 549 -35.05 3.05 4.14
C SER A 549 -35.98 3.35 5.33
N ALA A 550 -36.87 4.33 5.13
CA ALA A 550 -37.89 4.72 6.09
C ALA A 550 -39.29 4.71 5.47
N ALA A 551 -40.31 4.38 6.27
CA ALA A 551 -41.70 4.54 5.87
C ALA A 551 -42.08 6.04 5.84
N PRO A 552 -42.94 6.48 4.90
CA PRO A 552 -43.33 7.88 4.80
C PRO A 552 -43.99 8.37 6.10
N SER A 553 -43.72 9.61 6.50
CA SER A 553 -44.21 10.19 7.76
C SER A 553 -44.82 11.58 7.56
N GLN A 554 -46.08 11.72 7.96
CA GLN A 554 -46.82 12.99 7.94
C GLN A 554 -46.63 13.84 9.21
N MET A 555 -46.08 13.26 10.28
CA MET A 555 -46.09 13.83 11.65
C MET A 555 -44.70 13.92 12.30
N ALA A 556 -43.68 13.33 11.68
CA ALA A 556 -42.33 13.23 12.25
C ALA A 556 -41.28 13.47 11.17
N VAL A 557 -40.34 14.39 11.43
CA VAL A 557 -39.18 14.66 10.57
C VAL A 557 -38.16 13.54 10.78
N ALA A 558 -37.80 12.85 9.70
CA ALA A 558 -36.66 11.95 9.69
C ALA A 558 -35.43 12.68 9.14
N TYR A 559 -34.28 12.56 9.80
CA TYR A 559 -32.98 12.93 9.24
C TYR A 559 -32.27 11.65 8.82
N MET A 560 -32.03 11.50 7.53
CA MET A 560 -31.54 10.27 6.92
C MET A 560 -30.24 10.51 6.17
N GLY A 561 -29.23 9.68 6.44
CA GLY A 561 -28.05 9.52 5.60
C GLY A 561 -27.38 8.18 5.85
N LEU A 562 -26.54 7.70 4.93
CA LEU A 562 -25.88 6.40 5.12
C LEU A 562 -24.86 6.44 6.26
N LEU A 563 -24.13 7.55 6.41
CA LEU A 563 -23.21 7.72 7.53
C LEU A 563 -23.95 8.12 8.81
N ALA A 564 -24.70 9.22 8.76
CA ALA A 564 -25.31 9.78 9.96
C ALA A 564 -26.68 10.41 9.75
N GLY A 565 -27.55 10.28 10.75
CA GLY A 565 -28.76 11.09 10.82
C GLY A 565 -28.42 12.56 11.06
N THR A 566 -27.69 12.84 12.15
CA THR A 566 -27.17 14.18 12.46
C THR A 566 -25.66 14.17 12.65
N ASN A 567 -24.95 15.13 12.06
CA ASN A 567 -23.55 15.40 12.34
C ASN A 567 -23.38 16.76 13.05
N ASN A 568 -22.90 16.73 14.29
CA ASN A 568 -22.43 17.89 15.03
C ASN A 568 -20.90 17.93 15.14
N GLY A 569 -20.21 16.84 14.78
CA GLY A 569 -18.77 16.65 14.91
C GLY A 569 -18.01 16.86 13.59
N THR A 570 -16.94 16.09 13.39
CA THR A 570 -16.13 16.12 12.17
C THR A 570 -16.28 14.84 11.36
N VAL A 571 -16.65 14.98 10.10
CA VAL A 571 -16.66 13.92 9.09
C VAL A 571 -15.60 14.26 8.06
N LEU A 572 -14.63 13.35 7.85
CA LEU A 572 -13.45 13.64 7.04
C LEU A 572 -13.06 12.45 6.15
N ARG A 573 -12.99 12.62 4.82
CA ARG A 573 -12.69 11.49 3.90
C ARG A 573 -13.63 10.31 4.10
N VAL A 574 -14.92 10.61 4.10
CA VAL A 574 -15.96 9.57 4.13
C VAL A 574 -16.67 9.55 2.80
N ASN A 575 -16.78 8.38 2.19
CA ASN A 575 -17.52 8.19 0.95
C ASN A 575 -18.72 7.28 1.19
N THR A 576 -19.88 7.64 0.64
CA THR A 576 -21.06 6.77 0.68
C THR A 576 -21.58 6.40 -0.70
N SER A 577 -22.09 5.18 -0.86
CA SER A 577 -22.77 4.70 -2.08
C SER A 577 -23.99 3.83 -1.76
N GLY A 578 -24.90 3.69 -2.73
CA GLY A 578 -26.13 2.91 -2.56
C GLY A 578 -27.38 3.78 -2.59
N THR A 579 -28.30 3.61 -1.63
CA THR A 579 -29.62 4.28 -1.67
C THR A 579 -30.06 4.85 -0.33
N VAL A 580 -30.72 6.02 -0.35
CA VAL A 580 -31.42 6.64 0.78
C VAL A 580 -32.84 6.93 0.34
N LEU A 581 -33.81 6.18 0.85
CA LEU A 581 -35.21 6.20 0.41
C LEU A 581 -36.18 6.45 1.57
N SER A 582 -37.05 7.45 1.42
CA SER A 582 -38.24 7.66 2.22
C SER A 582 -39.47 7.64 1.33
N GLY A 583 -40.41 6.72 1.59
CA GLY A 583 -41.72 6.68 0.95
C GLY A 583 -42.06 5.41 0.16
N GLY A 584 -43.36 5.18 0.01
CA GLY A 584 -43.96 4.19 -0.88
C GLY A 584 -45.19 4.79 -1.57
N SER A 585 -45.34 4.51 -2.88
CA SER A 585 -46.47 4.83 -3.78
C SER A 585 -47.27 6.11 -3.52
N PHE A 586 -46.89 7.20 -4.21
CA PHE A 586 -47.72 8.25 -4.82
C PHE A 586 -48.90 8.93 -4.08
N ALA A 587 -49.09 8.77 -2.76
CA ALA A 587 -50.28 9.37 -2.10
C ALA A 587 -50.09 10.04 -0.73
N MET A 588 -48.89 10.15 -0.17
CA MET A 588 -48.70 10.77 1.17
C MET A 588 -47.68 11.92 1.17
N LEU A 589 -47.92 12.92 2.04
CA LEU A 589 -46.96 13.97 2.39
C LEU A 589 -45.77 13.33 3.15
N ASP A 590 -44.55 13.63 2.72
CA ASP A 590 -43.31 13.19 3.38
C ASP A 590 -42.43 14.40 3.69
N PHE A 591 -42.07 14.57 4.96
CA PHE A 591 -41.23 15.67 5.45
C PHE A 591 -39.80 15.21 5.79
N SER A 592 -39.42 14.00 5.38
CA SER A 592 -38.11 13.44 5.68
C SER A 592 -37.01 14.22 4.96
N VAL A 593 -36.03 14.68 5.74
CA VAL A 593 -34.81 15.33 5.30
C VAL A 593 -33.77 14.24 5.00
N ALA A 594 -33.29 14.21 3.76
CA ALA A 594 -32.39 13.15 3.31
C ALA A 594 -31.14 13.70 2.63
N GLY A 595 -29.99 13.15 3.02
CA GLY A 595 -28.71 13.34 2.35
C GLY A 595 -28.05 12.00 2.06
N GLY A 596 -27.31 11.86 0.96
CA GLY A 596 -26.59 10.62 0.66
C GLY A 596 -25.53 10.25 1.71
N LEU A 597 -24.93 11.25 2.36
CA LEU A 597 -23.96 11.08 3.45
C LEU A 597 -24.59 11.36 4.82
N VAL A 598 -25.14 12.56 5.03
CA VAL A 598 -25.70 13.00 6.32
C VAL A 598 -27.08 13.63 6.13
N GLY A 599 -28.03 13.33 7.01
CA GLY A 599 -29.34 14.00 7.02
C GLY A 599 -29.22 15.50 7.36
N ASN A 600 -28.77 15.80 8.58
CA ASN A 600 -28.56 17.16 9.07
C ASN A 600 -27.12 17.41 9.54
N ASN A 601 -26.45 18.41 8.97
CA ASN A 601 -25.09 18.79 9.33
C ASN A 601 -25.05 20.15 10.06
N THR A 602 -24.63 20.13 11.32
CA THR A 602 -24.25 21.33 12.10
C THR A 602 -22.74 21.40 12.37
N GLY A 603 -22.03 20.28 12.16
CA GLY A 603 -20.58 20.15 12.30
C GLY A 603 -19.81 20.42 11.00
N SER A 604 -18.69 19.72 10.82
CA SER A 604 -17.83 19.82 9.64
C SER A 604 -17.87 18.56 8.80
N ILE A 605 -18.02 18.71 7.49
CA ILE A 605 -17.85 17.68 6.46
C ILE A 605 -16.73 18.14 5.53
N LEU A 606 -15.64 17.39 5.51
CA LEU A 606 -14.38 17.77 4.86
C LEU A 606 -13.93 16.64 3.94
N ARG A 607 -13.62 16.93 2.67
CA ARG A 607 -13.06 15.92 1.75
C ARG A 607 -13.89 14.64 1.65
N SER A 608 -15.21 14.78 1.65
CA SER A 608 -16.13 13.64 1.69
C SER A 608 -17.01 13.62 0.44
N SER A 609 -17.58 12.46 0.14
CA SER A 609 -18.42 12.32 -1.05
C SER A 609 -19.62 11.40 -0.86
N SER A 610 -20.59 11.52 -1.76
CA SER A 610 -21.66 10.55 -1.89
C SER A 610 -22.05 10.31 -3.34
N SER A 611 -22.14 9.03 -3.73
CA SER A 611 -22.75 8.56 -4.97
C SER A 611 -24.11 7.90 -4.74
N ALA A 612 -24.66 7.99 -3.52
CA ALA A 612 -25.93 7.37 -3.18
C ALA A 612 -27.12 8.06 -3.89
N ALA A 613 -28.06 7.25 -4.38
CA ALA A 613 -29.33 7.76 -4.89
C ALA A 613 -30.24 8.17 -3.71
N VAL A 614 -30.72 9.40 -3.72
CA VAL A 614 -31.51 9.98 -2.63
C VAL A 614 -32.94 10.23 -3.10
N THR A 615 -33.92 9.69 -2.37
CA THR A 615 -35.34 9.83 -2.69
C THR A 615 -36.19 10.10 -1.44
N SER A 616 -36.82 11.27 -1.35
CA SER A 616 -37.74 11.67 -0.25
C SER A 616 -38.72 12.78 -0.67
N GLY A 617 -39.62 13.22 0.21
CA GLY A 617 -40.53 14.37 -0.05
C GLY A 617 -40.11 15.71 0.58
N GLY A 618 -39.19 15.69 1.56
CA GLY A 618 -38.70 16.86 2.28
C GLY A 618 -37.49 17.54 1.60
N PRO A 619 -36.66 18.28 2.34
CA PRO A 619 -35.37 18.77 1.85
C PRO A 619 -34.43 17.62 1.45
N LEU A 620 -33.97 17.61 0.20
CA LEU A 620 -33.07 16.58 -0.32
C LEU A 620 -31.73 17.14 -0.77
N GLY A 621 -30.64 16.47 -0.43
CA GLY A 621 -29.33 16.74 -1.01
C GLY A 621 -28.58 15.49 -1.42
N GLY A 622 -27.81 15.55 -2.51
CA GLY A 622 -26.96 14.42 -2.91
C GLY A 622 -25.92 14.08 -1.83
N LEU A 623 -25.40 15.07 -1.11
CA LEU A 623 -24.48 14.89 0.03
C LEU A 623 -25.20 15.05 1.37
N VAL A 624 -25.90 16.17 1.57
CA VAL A 624 -26.50 16.56 2.86
C VAL A 624 -27.93 17.06 2.70
N GLY A 625 -28.87 16.60 3.51
CA GLY A 625 -30.24 17.13 3.49
C GLY A 625 -30.29 18.61 3.89
N THR A 626 -29.87 18.93 5.12
CA THR A 626 -29.76 20.30 5.63
C THR A 626 -28.38 20.61 6.21
N ASN A 627 -27.82 21.77 5.87
CA ASN A 627 -26.50 22.21 6.34
C ASN A 627 -26.59 23.56 7.08
N SER A 628 -26.25 23.57 8.36
CA SER A 628 -25.94 24.77 9.16
C SER A 628 -24.47 24.85 9.56
N GLY A 629 -23.69 23.80 9.27
CA GLY A 629 -22.25 23.72 9.54
C GLY A 629 -21.36 24.04 8.34
N LEU A 630 -20.17 23.42 8.31
CA LEU A 630 -19.18 23.56 7.24
C LEU A 630 -19.21 22.34 6.32
N ILE A 631 -19.30 22.57 5.02
CA ILE A 631 -19.01 21.60 3.96
C ILE A 631 -17.85 22.18 3.15
N SER A 632 -16.73 21.46 3.09
CA SER A 632 -15.55 21.90 2.36
C SER A 632 -14.91 20.77 1.56
N GLN A 633 -14.47 21.08 0.35
CA GLN A 633 -13.77 20.12 -0.53
C GLN A 633 -14.56 18.82 -0.71
N SER A 634 -15.89 18.89 -0.82
CA SER A 634 -16.77 17.71 -0.82
C SER A 634 -17.66 17.68 -2.05
N PHE A 635 -18.19 16.52 -2.42
CA PHE A 635 -18.98 16.43 -3.65
C PHE A 635 -20.06 15.34 -3.65
N ALA A 636 -21.04 15.48 -4.53
CA ALA A 636 -22.07 14.48 -4.75
C ALA A 636 -22.21 14.12 -6.23
N THR A 637 -22.39 12.83 -6.52
CA THR A 637 -22.60 12.29 -7.87
C THR A 637 -23.88 11.48 -8.01
N GLY A 638 -24.48 11.06 -6.90
CA GLY A 638 -25.73 10.29 -6.90
C GLY A 638 -26.94 11.14 -7.30
N PRO A 639 -27.98 10.53 -7.91
CA PRO A 639 -29.20 11.25 -8.28
C PRO A 639 -30.03 11.64 -7.06
N VAL A 640 -30.76 12.75 -7.18
CA VAL A 640 -31.71 13.27 -6.18
C VAL A 640 -33.10 13.32 -6.79
N ASP A 641 -34.00 12.48 -6.28
CA ASP A 641 -35.36 12.29 -6.79
C ASP A 641 -36.41 12.61 -5.73
N SER A 642 -37.57 13.14 -6.11
CA SER A 642 -38.72 13.23 -5.18
C SER A 642 -39.47 11.89 -5.08
N SER A 643 -39.88 11.49 -3.87
CA SER A 643 -40.74 10.30 -3.66
C SER A 643 -42.23 10.53 -4.00
N GLY A 644 -42.61 11.75 -4.38
CA GLY A 644 -43.98 12.17 -4.66
C GLY A 644 -44.14 13.67 -4.49
N TYR A 645 -45.08 14.09 -3.62
CA TYR A 645 -45.31 15.51 -3.34
C TYR A 645 -44.05 16.20 -2.83
N ILE A 646 -43.73 17.34 -3.44
CA ILE A 646 -42.56 18.14 -3.09
C ILE A 646 -42.96 19.14 -2.00
N ALA A 647 -42.46 18.93 -0.77
CA ALA A 647 -42.68 19.87 0.32
C ALA A 647 -41.76 21.09 0.22
N GLU A 648 -40.46 20.87 -0.04
CA GLU A 648 -39.46 21.95 -0.16
C GLU A 648 -38.59 21.84 -1.41
N GLY A 649 -38.20 20.65 -1.87
CA GLY A 649 -37.37 20.45 -3.08
C GLY A 649 -35.97 19.91 -2.79
N GLY A 650 -35.21 19.65 -3.85
CA GLY A 650 -33.88 19.00 -3.78
C GLY A 650 -32.76 19.82 -4.44
N GLY A 651 -31.57 19.78 -3.85
CA GLY A 651 -30.35 20.29 -4.44
C GLY A 651 -29.37 19.17 -4.76
N GLY A 652 -28.61 19.29 -5.86
CA GLY A 652 -27.65 18.24 -6.24
C GLY A 652 -26.56 17.97 -5.19
N LEU A 653 -26.19 18.98 -4.38
CA LEU A 653 -25.26 18.81 -3.25
C LEU A 653 -26.00 18.85 -1.90
N VAL A 654 -26.78 19.90 -1.66
CA VAL A 654 -27.45 20.15 -0.37
C VAL A 654 -28.91 20.55 -0.59
N GLY A 655 -29.84 20.07 0.23
CA GLY A 655 -31.23 20.56 0.19
C GLY A 655 -31.32 22.03 0.64
N GLY A 656 -31.14 22.27 1.94
CA GLY A 656 -31.12 23.62 2.52
C GLY A 656 -29.78 23.98 3.15
N ASN A 657 -29.24 25.17 2.85
CA ASN A 657 -27.99 25.68 3.39
C ASN A 657 -28.18 26.99 4.18
N SER A 658 -27.91 26.95 5.47
CA SER A 658 -27.70 28.13 6.33
C SER A 658 -26.24 28.26 6.81
N GLY A 659 -25.41 27.26 6.54
CA GLY A 659 -23.99 27.22 6.89
C GLY A 659 -23.06 27.69 5.77
N THR A 660 -21.85 27.12 5.73
CA THR A 660 -20.83 27.43 4.72
C THR A 660 -20.58 26.24 3.81
N ILE A 661 -20.61 26.45 2.50
CA ILE A 661 -20.18 25.51 1.47
C ILE A 661 -19.01 26.14 0.73
N SER A 662 -17.87 25.47 0.71
CA SER A 662 -16.68 25.94 -0.02
C SER A 662 -16.04 24.83 -0.84
N GLN A 663 -15.51 25.16 -2.02
CA GLN A 663 -14.69 24.25 -2.81
C GLN A 663 -15.40 22.91 -3.07
N SER A 664 -16.70 22.93 -3.36
CA SER A 664 -17.53 21.72 -3.39
C SER A 664 -18.36 21.66 -4.67
N TYR A 665 -18.78 20.47 -5.09
CA TYR A 665 -19.50 20.36 -6.36
C TYR A 665 -20.52 19.23 -6.42
N ALA A 666 -21.48 19.35 -7.35
CA ALA A 666 -22.46 18.31 -7.64
C ALA A 666 -22.48 17.95 -9.14
N THR A 667 -22.58 16.66 -9.42
CA THR A 667 -22.71 16.10 -10.80
C THR A 667 -23.94 15.22 -10.96
N GLY A 668 -24.54 14.76 -9.86
CA GLY A 668 -25.77 13.96 -9.88
C GLY A 668 -26.97 14.77 -10.38
N SER A 669 -27.89 14.09 -11.08
CA SER A 669 -29.11 14.70 -11.58
C SER A 669 -30.09 15.04 -10.44
N THR A 670 -30.82 16.14 -10.57
CA THR A 670 -31.92 16.51 -9.68
C THR A 670 -33.24 16.39 -10.43
N SER A 671 -34.09 15.41 -10.09
CA SER A 671 -35.36 15.14 -10.78
C SER A 671 -36.56 15.19 -9.83
N LEU A 672 -37.33 16.28 -9.91
CA LEU A 672 -38.50 16.51 -9.08
C LEU A 672 -39.72 16.83 -9.97
N PRO A 673 -40.25 15.88 -10.76
CA PRO A 673 -41.28 16.14 -11.76
C PRO A 673 -42.70 16.30 -11.20
N PHE A 674 -42.90 15.97 -9.91
CA PHE A 674 -44.24 15.87 -9.31
C PHE A 674 -44.77 17.20 -8.77
N PHE A 675 -45.98 17.18 -8.24
CA PHE A 675 -46.68 18.39 -7.81
C PHE A 675 -46.10 18.99 -6.53
N CYS A 676 -46.12 20.31 -6.50
CA CYS A 676 -45.72 21.11 -5.36
C CYS A 676 -46.83 21.18 -4.32
N ARG A 677 -46.47 21.15 -3.04
CA ARG A 677 -47.40 21.43 -1.96
C ARG A 677 -47.55 22.95 -1.78
N GLY A 678 -48.78 23.45 -1.77
CA GLY A 678 -49.07 24.85 -1.42
C GLY A 678 -50.11 25.50 -2.32
N ALA A 679 -50.43 26.76 -2.03
CA ALA A 679 -51.22 27.59 -2.93
C ALA A 679 -50.47 27.77 -4.26
N ALA A 680 -51.21 28.04 -5.35
CA ALA A 680 -50.58 28.39 -6.62
C ALA A 680 -49.54 29.52 -6.41
N GLY A 681 -48.30 29.28 -6.82
CA GLY A 681 -47.18 30.21 -6.65
C GLY A 681 -46.24 29.93 -5.47
N THR A 682 -46.48 28.89 -4.64
CA THR A 682 -45.47 28.45 -3.65
C THR A 682 -44.20 27.94 -4.36
N PRO A 683 -43.00 28.49 -4.10
CA PRO A 683 -41.76 28.03 -4.71
C PRO A 683 -41.46 26.57 -4.35
N CYS A 684 -41.26 25.75 -5.37
CA CYS A 684 -41.02 24.31 -5.27
C CYS A 684 -40.11 23.86 -6.43
N GLY A 685 -39.71 22.58 -6.46
CA GLY A 685 -38.73 22.06 -7.42
C GLY A 685 -37.29 22.19 -6.92
N GLY A 686 -36.33 21.80 -7.75
CA GLY A 686 -34.93 21.63 -7.41
C GLY A 686 -33.96 22.55 -8.15
N ALA A 687 -32.70 22.44 -7.75
CA ALA A 687 -31.56 23.12 -8.37
C ALA A 687 -30.35 22.18 -8.45
N ALA A 688 -29.39 22.50 -9.30
CA ALA A 688 -28.24 21.61 -9.51
C ALA A 688 -27.25 21.61 -8.34
N LEU A 689 -27.25 22.62 -7.45
CA LEU A 689 -26.38 22.66 -6.27
C LEU A 689 -27.15 22.68 -4.93
N VAL A 690 -27.92 23.73 -4.66
CA VAL A 690 -28.63 23.93 -3.38
C VAL A 690 -30.06 24.40 -3.62
N VAL A 691 -31.08 23.93 -2.90
CA VAL A 691 -32.45 24.43 -3.12
C VAL A 691 -32.70 25.79 -2.45
N ILE A 692 -32.33 25.93 -1.18
CA ILE A 692 -32.47 27.19 -0.41
C ILE A 692 -31.11 27.54 0.19
N ASN A 693 -30.62 28.75 -0.09
CA ASN A 693 -29.42 29.30 0.52
C ASN A 693 -29.72 30.55 1.35
N SER A 694 -29.49 30.47 2.66
CA SER A 694 -29.37 31.60 3.58
C SER A 694 -27.95 31.75 4.15
N GLY A 695 -27.06 30.80 3.85
CA GLY A 695 -25.66 30.78 4.25
C GLY A 695 -24.70 31.35 3.20
N THR A 696 -23.47 30.83 3.18
CA THR A 696 -22.40 31.23 2.25
C THR A 696 -22.00 30.08 1.33
N ILE A 697 -21.88 30.36 0.03
CA ILE A 697 -21.35 29.42 -0.96
C ILE A 697 -20.22 30.09 -1.72
N THR A 698 -19.03 29.47 -1.78
CA THR A 698 -17.86 29.96 -2.53
C THR A 698 -17.14 28.84 -3.25
N GLN A 699 -16.45 29.19 -4.34
CA GLN A 699 -15.64 28.27 -5.15
C GLN A 699 -16.32 26.93 -5.42
N SER A 700 -17.58 26.92 -5.82
CA SER A 700 -18.36 25.69 -5.93
C SER A 700 -19.05 25.60 -7.28
N PHE A 701 -19.36 24.40 -7.76
CA PHE A 701 -20.04 24.28 -9.06
C PHE A 701 -21.00 23.10 -9.17
N ALA A 702 -21.89 23.16 -10.16
CA ALA A 702 -22.80 22.06 -10.47
C ALA A 702 -22.89 21.75 -11.97
N THR A 703 -23.06 20.47 -12.30
CA THR A 703 -23.19 19.99 -13.69
C THR A 703 -24.37 19.05 -13.91
N GLY A 704 -25.02 18.56 -12.85
CA GLY A 704 -26.12 17.60 -12.97
C GLY A 704 -27.36 18.20 -13.64
N SER A 705 -28.04 17.41 -14.48
CA SER A 705 -29.30 17.82 -15.12
C SER A 705 -30.39 18.11 -14.10
N VAL A 706 -31.16 19.18 -14.30
CA VAL A 706 -32.29 19.53 -13.42
C VAL A 706 -33.62 19.37 -14.15
N THR A 707 -34.52 18.58 -13.59
CA THR A 707 -35.90 18.41 -14.05
C THR A 707 -36.85 18.86 -12.95
N ASN A 708 -37.67 19.86 -13.24
CA ASN A 708 -38.60 20.49 -12.30
C ASN A 708 -40.06 20.28 -12.72
N PRO A 709 -41.03 20.56 -11.82
CA PRO A 709 -42.45 20.44 -12.15
C PRO A 709 -42.85 21.34 -13.31
N THR A 710 -43.89 20.96 -14.05
CA THR A 710 -44.41 21.73 -15.18
C THR A 710 -44.66 23.19 -14.79
N GLY A 711 -44.08 24.12 -15.56
CA GLY A 711 -44.15 25.56 -15.29
C GLY A 711 -42.92 26.14 -14.55
N TYR A 712 -42.00 25.30 -14.08
CA TYR A 712 -40.73 25.71 -13.47
C TYR A 712 -39.55 25.25 -14.33
N GLY A 713 -38.69 26.18 -14.74
CA GLY A 713 -37.48 25.86 -15.51
C GLY A 713 -36.38 25.22 -14.67
N PRO A 714 -35.36 24.60 -15.30
CA PRO A 714 -34.15 24.13 -14.62
C PRO A 714 -33.35 25.28 -13.98
N ILE A 715 -32.70 25.03 -12.85
CA ILE A 715 -32.00 26.04 -12.04
C ILE A 715 -30.56 25.61 -11.77
N GLY A 716 -29.60 26.48 -12.10
CA GLY A 716 -28.17 26.11 -12.14
C GLY A 716 -27.49 26.03 -10.79
N ILE A 717 -27.82 26.91 -9.83
CA ILE A 717 -27.17 26.95 -8.51
C ILE A 717 -28.20 26.85 -7.39
N ALA A 718 -29.07 27.85 -7.27
CA ALA A 718 -30.03 27.91 -6.15
C ALA A 718 -31.42 28.37 -6.54
N ARG A 719 -32.46 27.68 -6.04
CA ARG A 719 -33.83 28.17 -6.28
C ARG A 719 -34.07 29.47 -5.52
N SER A 720 -33.75 29.51 -4.23
CA SER A 720 -33.92 30.71 -3.41
C SER A 720 -32.62 31.07 -2.72
N ASN A 721 -32.17 32.32 -2.85
CA ASN A 721 -30.97 32.84 -2.21
C ASN A 721 -31.24 34.13 -1.42
N THR A 722 -31.17 34.04 -0.10
CA THR A 722 -31.16 35.20 0.81
C THR A 722 -29.81 35.39 1.50
N GLY A 723 -28.87 34.46 1.30
CA GLY A 723 -27.50 34.54 1.78
C GLY A 723 -26.52 35.05 0.71
N THR A 724 -25.27 34.60 0.83
CA THR A 724 -24.16 35.01 -0.04
C THR A 724 -23.74 33.87 -0.96
N ILE A 725 -23.72 34.13 -2.26
CA ILE A 725 -23.11 33.24 -3.25
C ILE A 725 -22.00 34.03 -3.93
N GLY A 726 -20.77 33.52 -3.87
CA GLY A 726 -19.60 34.15 -4.47
C GLY A 726 -19.67 34.20 -5.99
N ASN A 727 -18.98 35.17 -6.59
CA ASN A 727 -18.82 35.25 -8.05
C ASN A 727 -17.95 34.11 -8.62
N ASP A 728 -17.36 33.29 -7.76
CA ASP A 728 -16.58 32.09 -8.07
C ASP A 728 -17.43 30.82 -7.98
N VAL A 729 -18.75 30.93 -8.06
CA VAL A 729 -19.69 29.80 -8.08
C VAL A 729 -20.29 29.63 -9.48
N TYR A 730 -20.18 28.44 -10.06
CA TYR A 730 -20.46 28.19 -11.49
C TYR A 730 -21.45 27.05 -11.72
N TRP A 731 -22.22 27.08 -12.82
CA TRP A 731 -23.01 25.92 -13.25
C TRP A 731 -22.80 25.63 -14.73
N ASN A 732 -22.93 24.38 -15.14
CA ASN A 732 -22.82 24.02 -16.55
C ASN A 732 -24.18 24.25 -17.22
N ALA A 733 -24.32 25.33 -17.99
CA ALA A 733 -25.57 25.71 -18.62
C ALA A 733 -26.08 24.63 -19.60
N ASP A 734 -25.18 23.90 -20.26
CA ASP A 734 -25.55 22.89 -21.25
C ASP A 734 -26.07 21.61 -20.59
N THR A 735 -25.42 21.14 -19.52
CA THR A 735 -25.78 19.85 -18.89
C THR A 735 -26.89 19.99 -17.84
N THR A 736 -26.94 21.12 -17.14
CA THR A 736 -28.02 21.42 -16.19
C THR A 736 -29.34 21.77 -16.89
N ASN A 737 -29.28 22.20 -18.16
CA ASN A 737 -30.35 22.85 -18.92
C ASN A 737 -30.87 24.17 -18.30
N ALA A 738 -30.11 24.77 -17.39
CA ALA A 738 -30.54 25.97 -16.66
C ALA A 738 -30.13 27.26 -17.36
N THR A 739 -31.11 28.13 -17.60
CA THR A 739 -30.89 29.49 -18.14
C THR A 739 -30.60 30.53 -17.06
N VAL A 740 -30.81 30.19 -15.79
CA VAL A 740 -30.56 31.06 -14.64
C VAL A 740 -29.82 30.31 -13.54
N GLY A 741 -28.88 31.00 -12.88
CA GLY A 741 -28.18 30.46 -11.71
C GLY A 741 -29.03 30.49 -10.45
N VAL A 742 -29.76 31.59 -10.23
CA VAL A 742 -30.66 31.78 -9.09
C VAL A 742 -32.04 32.26 -9.54
N LEU A 743 -33.11 31.65 -9.02
CA LEU A 743 -34.49 32.00 -9.41
C LEU A 743 -35.11 33.09 -8.53
N TYR A 744 -34.97 32.99 -7.20
CA TYR A 744 -35.53 33.94 -6.24
C TYR A 744 -34.46 34.51 -5.31
N GLY A 745 -34.57 35.80 -4.98
CA GLY A 745 -33.64 36.50 -4.09
C GLY A 745 -32.44 37.09 -4.83
N THR A 746 -31.27 37.11 -4.20
CA THR A 746 -30.06 37.74 -4.76
C THR A 746 -29.50 36.89 -5.90
N PRO A 747 -29.49 37.39 -7.15
CA PRO A 747 -29.03 36.62 -8.30
C PRO A 747 -27.50 36.51 -8.37
N ILE A 748 -27.01 35.55 -9.14
CA ILE A 748 -25.62 35.50 -9.60
C ILE A 748 -25.53 35.89 -11.09
N PRO A 749 -24.37 36.41 -11.56
CA PRO A 749 -24.23 36.83 -12.95
C PRO A 749 -24.49 35.69 -13.94
N ALA A 750 -25.09 35.99 -15.09
CA ALA A 750 -25.31 35.01 -16.15
C ALA A 750 -23.98 34.41 -16.68
N ALA A 751 -22.89 35.17 -16.60
CA ALA A 751 -21.54 34.72 -16.98
C ALA A 751 -21.00 33.56 -16.12
N ASN A 752 -21.61 33.28 -14.98
CA ASN A 752 -21.29 32.14 -14.13
C ASN A 752 -21.89 30.82 -14.67
N GLY A 753 -22.80 30.90 -15.65
CA GLY A 753 -23.27 29.77 -16.44
C GLY A 753 -22.28 29.47 -17.54
N LEU A 754 -21.41 28.48 -17.30
CA LEU A 754 -20.39 28.06 -18.25
C LEU A 754 -20.95 26.98 -19.19
N THR A 755 -20.53 27.01 -20.45
CA THR A 755 -20.72 25.87 -21.37
C THR A 755 -19.86 24.67 -20.95
N THR A 756 -20.15 23.50 -21.49
CA THR A 756 -19.36 22.27 -21.25
C THR A 756 -17.90 22.44 -21.67
N ALA A 757 -17.66 23.16 -22.77
CA ALA A 757 -16.30 23.47 -23.21
C ALA A 757 -15.55 24.39 -22.22
N GLN A 758 -16.25 25.39 -21.66
CA GLN A 758 -15.67 26.28 -20.64
C GLN A 758 -15.44 25.55 -19.32
N MET A 759 -16.33 24.64 -18.91
CA MET A 759 -16.15 23.79 -17.73
C MET A 759 -14.89 22.91 -17.82
N SER A 760 -14.53 22.48 -19.03
CA SER A 760 -13.30 21.70 -19.28
C SER A 760 -12.03 22.56 -19.32
N THR A 761 -12.13 23.88 -19.12
CA THR A 761 -11.04 24.85 -19.29
C THR A 761 -10.72 25.54 -17.96
N PRO A 762 -9.54 25.30 -17.34
CA PRO A 762 -9.18 25.88 -16.04
C PRO A 762 -9.28 27.42 -15.97
N ALA A 763 -8.95 28.11 -17.05
CA ALA A 763 -9.00 29.58 -17.11
C ALA A 763 -10.42 30.16 -16.99
N SER A 764 -11.47 29.35 -17.18
CA SER A 764 -12.87 29.77 -16.98
C SER A 764 -13.24 29.96 -15.51
N PHE A 765 -12.49 29.36 -14.59
CA PHE A 765 -12.78 29.38 -13.15
C PHE A 765 -11.92 30.44 -12.45
N VAL A 766 -12.44 31.67 -12.40
CA VAL A 766 -11.76 32.80 -11.76
C VAL A 766 -11.67 32.54 -10.25
N GLY A 767 -10.45 32.64 -9.71
CA GLY A 767 -10.16 32.42 -8.29
C GLY A 767 -9.85 30.97 -7.90
N TYR A 768 -10.00 30.01 -8.81
CA TYR A 768 -9.64 28.62 -8.55
C TYR A 768 -8.12 28.44 -8.71
N ASP A 769 -7.49 27.77 -7.74
CA ASP A 769 -6.07 27.41 -7.81
C ASP A 769 -5.89 25.98 -8.34
N PHE A 770 -5.35 25.89 -9.57
CA PHE A 770 -5.00 24.63 -10.25
C PHE A 770 -3.50 24.30 -10.16
N SER A 771 -2.71 25.09 -9.42
CA SER A 771 -1.30 24.82 -9.17
C SER A 771 -1.10 23.48 -8.45
N PRO A 772 0.11 22.89 -8.42
CA PRO A 772 0.36 21.62 -7.73
C PRO A 772 -0.05 21.59 -6.24
N THR A 773 -0.10 22.75 -5.58
CA THR A 773 -0.52 22.93 -4.19
C THR A 773 -1.98 23.39 -4.05
N GLY A 774 -2.64 23.68 -5.17
CA GLY A 774 -4.01 24.16 -5.22
C GLY A 774 -5.04 23.06 -4.94
N VAL A 775 -6.26 23.48 -4.65
CA VAL A 775 -7.37 22.59 -4.29
C VAL A 775 -7.92 21.83 -5.50
N TRP A 776 -7.86 22.46 -6.68
CA TRP A 776 -8.43 21.92 -7.90
C TRP A 776 -7.37 21.29 -8.79
N SER A 777 -7.81 20.32 -9.59
CA SER A 777 -7.04 19.70 -10.66
C SER A 777 -7.93 19.55 -11.89
N MET A 778 -7.31 19.53 -13.07
CA MET A 778 -7.96 19.25 -14.35
C MET A 778 -7.17 18.16 -15.07
N PRO A 779 -7.44 16.88 -14.80
CA PRO A 779 -6.82 15.77 -15.53
C PRO A 779 -7.07 15.86 -17.04
N ALA A 780 -6.18 15.28 -17.84
CA ALA A 780 -6.35 15.24 -19.28
C ALA A 780 -7.67 14.54 -19.66
N GLY A 781 -8.52 15.22 -20.44
CA GLY A 781 -9.83 14.72 -20.86
C GLY A 781 -10.97 14.92 -19.85
N ALA A 782 -10.71 15.57 -18.70
CA ALA A 782 -11.77 15.90 -17.74
C ALA A 782 -12.75 16.94 -18.32
N THR A 783 -14.04 16.76 -18.05
CA THR A 783 -15.12 17.64 -18.51
C THR A 783 -15.42 18.80 -17.54
N HIS A 784 -14.86 18.74 -16.35
CA HIS A 784 -14.95 19.74 -15.29
C HIS A 784 -13.77 19.57 -14.30
N PRO A 785 -13.49 20.56 -13.42
CA PRO A 785 -12.49 20.41 -12.37
C PRO A 785 -12.81 19.25 -11.42
N VAL A 786 -11.78 18.63 -10.87
CA VAL A 786 -11.89 17.66 -9.77
C VAL A 786 -11.10 18.15 -8.57
N LEU A 787 -11.49 17.70 -7.37
CA LEU A 787 -10.73 18.04 -6.17
C LEU A 787 -9.43 17.25 -6.17
N ARG A 788 -8.30 17.93 -5.94
CA ARG A 788 -6.97 17.32 -6.03
C ARG A 788 -6.81 16.11 -5.10
N TRP A 789 -7.46 16.14 -3.94
CA TRP A 789 -7.41 15.01 -3.00
C TRP A 789 -8.02 13.72 -3.56
N GLN A 790 -8.93 13.80 -4.53
CA GLN A 790 -9.53 12.62 -5.19
C GLN A 790 -8.52 11.86 -6.04
N LEU A 791 -7.50 12.55 -6.54
CA LEU A 791 -6.45 11.95 -7.38
C LEU A 791 -5.38 11.25 -6.55
N ALA A 792 -5.43 11.41 -5.23
CA ALA A 792 -4.47 10.84 -4.28
C ALA A 792 -5.06 9.68 -3.48
N GLN A 793 -6.29 9.25 -3.79
CA GLN A 793 -6.95 8.09 -3.18
C GLN A 793 -6.59 6.79 -3.89
#